data_AF-A0A143XZ00-F1
#
_entry.id   AF-A0A143XZ00-F1
#
_cell.length_a   1.000
_cell.length_b   1.000
_cell.length_c   1.000
_cell.angle_alpha   90.00
_cell.angle_beta   90.00
_cell.angle_gamma   90.00
#
_symmetry.space_group_name_H-M   'P 1'
#
loop_
_entity.id
_entity.type
_entity.pdbx_description
1 polymer ?
#
loop_
_entity_poly.entity_id
_entity_poly.type
_entity_poly.pdbx_seq_one_letter_code
_entity_poly.pdbx_strand_id
1 'polypeptide(L)'
;MKKTIRIGTRKSLLALVQTEIVKDALLRAFPETEIEIVKIDTKGDQLLDRSLTSFGGKGVFTVELEAELLSGAIDIAVHSAKDMPMEFPAGLGIGAVLSRADARDTFVSLDGTKLADLAPGSVVGTSSLRRELQIKEINPQVQIKLLRGNVQTRLRKLKEGQYDGIILAAAGIERLGYENEEEFHYEYLEPETFLPAAGQGILAVESRMDDAETAEMLAAIHDAEAACLLAAERSFLKTIGGSCNAPAAAYCRKEGARFLMDAMFVKDGAHLRRAHMDIAADAQGMLEAATQLGKDIAGEVNKGIVYLVGAGPGDEDLMTRKGLKVLREADVIVYDSLASSSLLNEVRDDAELIFAGKRSSHHFKKQYETNQLLIDLAKEGKNVVRLKGGDPYIFGRGGEEGQELRAAGVDFVVVPGISSSYSVPAYCGIPVTHRDYASSFHVITGHEGNHKNGATVLDYGTLAREEGTLIFLMGLKNLPNIVKNLIENGKNPKTPAGVLQEGTTARQKMAVGTLENIVEVVEREGIQTPAITVVGDVVSLADELSWYGGKPLSGQRVLVTGSRSMVERLSPLLKEEGAEAISFSLIRTEAMDTPEFDRAMADIDSYTWIVLTSANGVECFFDKLKAMRKDIRDFKDVHFAVIGDGTKNALEGHGIYSDLIPTAYSSKDMAAAMVPHMKPTDKVLLLRAEEANAVLPDSLTAAGIDHTCVSLYHTVVDERKADELSRLIETVDYITFASSSAVRAFVSMAGSLENVSAKYISIGPVTTKTAEAEGLHVDRTAAVYTAQGIVDAIIEDVREN
;
A
#
# COMPACT_ATOMS: atom_id res chain seq x y z
N MET A 1 3.88 11.96 56.54
CA MET A 1 4.33 10.61 56.15
C MET A 1 3.23 9.64 56.50
N LYS A 2 2.76 8.92 55.49
CA LYS A 2 1.58 8.07 55.57
C LYS A 2 1.86 6.88 56.48
N LYS A 3 1.02 6.69 57.51
CA LYS A 3 1.18 5.59 58.46
C LYS A 3 0.91 4.22 57.82
N THR A 4 0.03 4.17 56.83
CA THR A 4 -0.35 2.97 56.09
C THR A 4 -0.34 3.24 54.59
N ILE A 5 0.26 2.36 53.79
CA ILE A 5 0.18 2.35 52.32
C ILE A 5 -0.52 1.07 51.84
N ARG A 6 -1.54 1.24 50.99
CA ARG A 6 -2.25 0.15 50.32
C ARG A 6 -1.71 -0.04 48.90
N ILE A 7 -1.16 -1.22 48.62
CA ILE A 7 -0.60 -1.59 47.32
C ILE A 7 -1.57 -2.49 46.56
N GLY A 8 -2.10 -1.99 45.45
CA GLY A 8 -2.90 -2.77 44.51
C GLY A 8 -2.04 -3.67 43.65
N THR A 9 -2.44 -4.94 43.52
CA THR A 9 -1.77 -5.90 42.64
C THR A 9 -2.75 -6.91 42.05
N ARG A 10 -2.37 -7.45 40.89
CA ARG A 10 -3.03 -8.62 40.30
C ARG A 10 -2.76 -9.88 41.13
N LYS A 11 -3.62 -10.88 40.96
CA LYS A 11 -3.55 -12.17 41.67
C LYS A 11 -2.50 -13.15 41.14
N SER A 12 -1.92 -12.88 39.96
CA SER A 12 -0.88 -13.76 39.40
C SER A 12 0.34 -13.82 40.33
N LEU A 13 0.98 -14.98 40.44
CA LEU A 13 2.14 -15.15 41.33
C LEU A 13 3.26 -14.15 41.01
N LEU A 14 3.53 -13.90 39.72
CA LEU A 14 4.53 -12.93 39.31
C LEU A 14 4.19 -11.51 39.80
N ALA A 15 2.93 -11.08 39.68
CA ALA A 15 2.50 -9.76 40.17
C ALA A 15 2.64 -9.64 41.70
N LEU A 16 2.32 -10.70 42.44
CA LEU A 16 2.53 -10.75 43.89
C LEU A 16 4.00 -10.62 44.25
N VAL A 17 4.89 -11.36 43.59
CA VAL A 17 6.35 -11.24 43.83
C VAL A 17 6.84 -9.83 43.49
N GLN A 18 6.38 -9.24 42.39
CA GLN A 18 6.74 -7.87 42.02
C GLN A 18 6.27 -6.85 43.08
N THR A 19 5.11 -7.09 43.67
CA THR A 19 4.57 -6.28 44.76
C THR A 19 5.42 -6.42 46.03
N GLU A 20 5.86 -7.63 46.37
CA GLU A 20 6.78 -7.84 47.50
C GLU A 20 8.11 -7.12 47.29
N ILE A 21 8.66 -7.11 46.06
CA ILE A 21 9.89 -6.35 45.74
C ILE A 21 9.72 -4.85 46.05
N VAL A 22 8.58 -4.26 45.65
CA VAL A 22 8.28 -2.84 45.91
C VAL A 22 8.03 -2.60 47.39
N LYS A 23 7.29 -3.48 48.06
CA LYS A 23 7.06 -3.43 49.51
C LYS A 23 8.36 -3.48 50.29
N ASP A 24 9.28 -4.37 49.95
CA ASP A 24 10.59 -4.47 50.60
C ASP A 24 11.43 -3.22 50.38
N ALA A 25 11.36 -2.62 49.19
CA ALA A 25 12.02 -1.33 48.93
C ALA A 25 11.44 -0.21 49.80
N LEU A 26 10.11 -0.14 49.93
CA LEU A 26 9.44 0.84 50.79
C LEU A 26 9.77 0.63 52.27
N LEU A 27 9.75 -0.59 52.78
CA LEU A 27 10.07 -0.88 54.19
C LEU A 27 11.54 -0.61 54.52
N ARG A 28 12.47 -0.78 53.56
CA ARG A 28 13.86 -0.37 53.75
C ARG A 28 14.01 1.14 53.91
N ALA A 29 13.25 1.93 53.16
CA ALA A 29 13.26 3.39 53.27
C ALA A 29 12.44 3.91 54.46
N PHE A 30 11.33 3.22 54.79
CA PHE A 30 10.36 3.60 55.82
C PHE A 30 9.96 2.39 56.69
N PRO A 31 10.80 2.00 57.67
CA PRO A 31 10.58 0.78 58.46
C PRO A 31 9.32 0.79 59.34
N GLU A 32 8.80 1.97 59.67
CA GLU A 32 7.63 2.14 60.53
C GLU A 32 6.30 2.20 59.76
N THR A 33 6.34 2.17 58.43
CA THR A 33 5.13 2.20 57.59
C THR A 33 4.45 0.82 57.58
N GLU A 34 3.15 0.81 57.82
CA GLU A 34 2.31 -0.38 57.63
C GLU A 34 1.95 -0.54 56.13
N ILE A 35 2.14 -1.73 55.57
CA ILE A 35 1.83 -2.00 54.16
C ILE A 35 0.73 -3.05 54.05
N GLU A 36 -0.35 -2.69 53.37
CA GLU A 36 -1.47 -3.56 53.06
C GLU A 36 -1.44 -3.92 51.56
N ILE A 37 -1.52 -5.21 51.22
CA ILE A 37 -1.58 -5.66 49.83
C ILE A 37 -3.02 -5.98 49.45
N VAL A 38 -3.55 -5.23 48.48
CA VAL A 38 -4.92 -5.36 47.99
C VAL A 38 -4.90 -6.11 46.65
N LYS A 39 -5.45 -7.33 46.65
CA LYS A 39 -5.50 -8.19 45.46
C LYS A 39 -6.74 -7.90 44.64
N ILE A 40 -6.56 -7.50 43.38
CA ILE A 40 -7.63 -7.08 42.47
C ILE A 40 -7.74 -8.06 41.29
N ASP A 41 -8.96 -8.41 40.90
CA ASP A 41 -9.25 -9.20 39.71
C ASP A 41 -9.29 -8.30 38.47
N THR A 42 -8.56 -8.64 37.42
CA THR A 42 -8.57 -7.89 36.15
C THR A 42 -9.28 -8.69 35.05
N LYS A 43 -9.92 -8.02 34.10
CA LYS A 43 -10.58 -8.70 32.95
C LYS A 43 -9.61 -9.56 32.13
N GLY A 44 -8.35 -9.15 32.02
CA GLY A 44 -7.31 -9.93 31.35
C GLY A 44 -6.99 -11.28 32.01
N ASP A 45 -7.32 -11.45 33.29
CA ASP A 45 -7.16 -12.73 34.01
C ASP A 45 -8.37 -13.67 33.81
N GLN A 46 -9.52 -13.16 33.33
CA GLN A 46 -10.77 -13.92 33.15
C GLN A 46 -10.98 -14.44 31.72
N LEU A 47 -10.34 -13.85 30.70
CA LEU A 47 -10.56 -14.17 29.29
C LEU A 47 -9.31 -14.76 28.62
N LEU A 48 -9.17 -16.09 28.64
CA LEU A 48 -7.99 -16.81 28.14
C LEU A 48 -8.07 -17.27 26.67
N ASP A 49 -9.26 -17.19 26.04
CA ASP A 49 -9.57 -17.87 24.77
C ASP A 49 -9.52 -16.96 23.51
N ARG A 50 -9.01 -15.72 23.63
CA ARG A 50 -8.89 -14.77 22.49
C ARG A 50 -7.50 -14.14 22.39
N SER A 51 -7.13 -13.61 21.22
CA SER A 51 -5.83 -12.94 21.03
C SER A 51 -5.83 -11.54 21.68
N LEU A 52 -4.72 -11.10 22.27
CA LEU A 52 -4.55 -9.73 22.80
C LEU A 52 -4.83 -8.66 21.72
N THR A 53 -4.52 -8.97 20.46
CA THR A 53 -4.82 -8.13 19.29
C THR A 53 -6.32 -7.99 18.99
N SER A 54 -7.15 -8.95 19.41
CA SER A 54 -8.61 -8.87 19.25
C SER A 54 -9.31 -7.99 20.30
N PHE A 55 -8.58 -7.54 21.31
CA PHE A 55 -9.06 -6.53 22.27
C PHE A 55 -8.67 -5.15 21.74
N GLY A 56 -9.54 -4.53 20.93
CA GLY A 56 -9.35 -3.17 20.42
C GLY A 56 -9.48 -2.07 21.48
N GLY A 57 -8.81 -2.18 22.62
CA GLY A 57 -8.96 -1.23 23.73
C GLY A 57 -7.81 -1.18 24.74
N LYS A 58 -7.56 0.03 25.25
CA LYS A 58 -6.53 0.39 26.25
C LYS A 58 -6.65 -0.44 27.55
N GLY A 59 -5.51 -0.87 28.09
CA GLY A 59 -5.37 -1.19 29.53
C GLY A 59 -6.04 -2.48 30.05
N VAL A 60 -6.10 -3.58 29.29
CA VAL A 60 -6.76 -4.86 29.69
C VAL A 60 -6.32 -5.40 31.07
N PHE A 61 -5.14 -5.00 31.55
CA PHE A 61 -4.58 -5.40 32.85
C PHE A 61 -4.45 -4.26 33.87
N THR A 62 -4.81 -3.02 33.52
CA THR A 62 -4.59 -1.83 34.38
C THR A 62 -5.88 -1.13 34.78
N VAL A 63 -6.96 -1.23 34.00
CA VAL A 63 -8.21 -0.49 34.22
C VAL A 63 -8.80 -0.69 35.63
N GLU A 64 -8.84 -1.91 36.15
CA GLU A 64 -9.38 -2.15 37.50
C GLU A 64 -8.47 -1.58 38.60
N LEU A 65 -7.15 -1.59 38.41
CA LEU A 65 -6.19 -0.99 39.35
C LEU A 65 -6.29 0.55 39.32
N GLU A 66 -6.41 1.14 38.13
CA GLU A 66 -6.61 2.57 37.92
C GLU A 66 -7.90 3.07 38.59
N ALA A 67 -8.99 2.29 38.52
CA ALA A 67 -10.24 2.61 39.18
C ALA A 67 -10.10 2.67 40.72
N GLU A 68 -9.37 1.72 41.32
CA GLU A 68 -9.13 1.68 42.76
C GLU A 68 -8.13 2.76 43.22
N LEU A 69 -7.19 3.17 42.36
CA LEU A 69 -6.34 4.33 42.59
C LEU A 69 -7.15 5.62 42.62
N LEU A 70 -8.06 5.82 41.66
CA LEU A 70 -8.92 7.01 41.59
C LEU A 70 -9.95 7.07 42.73
N SER A 71 -10.48 5.92 43.15
CA SER A 71 -11.42 5.84 44.28
C SER A 71 -10.74 6.08 45.64
N GLY A 72 -9.41 5.98 45.69
CA GLY A 72 -8.64 6.04 46.93
C GLY A 72 -8.71 4.75 47.75
N ALA A 73 -9.17 3.64 47.18
CA ALA A 73 -9.17 2.33 47.83
C ALA A 73 -7.77 1.72 47.94
N ILE A 74 -6.89 2.02 46.98
CA ILE A 74 -5.45 1.76 47.03
C ILE A 74 -4.67 3.06 46.87
N ASP A 75 -3.41 3.06 47.30
CA ASP A 75 -2.54 4.23 47.26
C ASP A 75 -1.56 4.18 46.09
N ILE A 76 -1.05 2.98 45.80
CA ILE A 76 -0.15 2.70 44.69
C ILE A 76 -0.52 1.37 44.01
N ALA A 77 -0.17 1.21 42.74
CA ALA A 77 -0.30 -0.04 42.01
C ALA A 77 1.04 -0.44 41.37
N VAL A 78 1.38 -1.73 41.38
CA VAL A 78 2.67 -2.24 40.88
C VAL A 78 2.48 -2.96 39.56
N HIS A 79 3.28 -2.58 38.57
CA HIS A 79 3.19 -3.10 37.21
C HIS A 79 4.56 -3.47 36.64
N SER A 80 4.56 -4.47 35.76
CA SER A 80 5.64 -4.63 34.80
C SER A 80 5.55 -3.49 33.78
N ALA A 81 6.62 -2.71 33.61
CA ALA A 81 6.56 -1.48 32.82
C ALA A 81 6.16 -1.70 31.34
N LYS A 82 6.48 -2.87 30.78
CA LYS A 82 6.06 -3.28 29.42
C LYS A 82 4.56 -3.48 29.23
N ASP A 83 3.82 -3.69 30.32
CA ASP A 83 2.37 -3.92 30.31
C ASP A 83 1.58 -2.64 30.59
N MET A 84 2.27 -1.53 30.90
CA MET A 84 1.66 -0.24 31.22
C MET A 84 1.09 0.43 29.98
N PRO A 85 -0.08 1.08 30.07
CA PRO A 85 -0.63 1.87 28.98
C PRO A 85 0.29 3.06 28.63
N MET A 86 0.14 3.60 27.43
CA MET A 86 0.90 4.78 26.98
C MET A 86 0.32 6.08 27.54
N GLU A 87 -0.97 6.09 27.85
CA GLU A 87 -1.70 7.22 28.43
C GLU A 87 -2.34 6.78 29.75
N PHE A 88 -2.39 7.69 30.70
CA PHE A 88 -2.99 7.48 32.02
C PHE A 88 -4.30 8.25 32.13
N PRO A 89 -5.27 7.77 32.93
CA PRO A 89 -6.40 8.57 33.35
C PRO A 89 -5.94 9.89 34.00
N ALA A 90 -6.75 10.94 33.87
CA ALA A 90 -6.44 12.23 34.48
C ALA A 90 -6.25 12.07 36.01
N GLY A 91 -5.12 12.56 36.53
CA GLY A 91 -4.76 12.48 37.94
C GLY A 91 -3.86 11.29 38.31
N LEU A 92 -3.67 10.30 37.42
CA LEU A 92 -2.76 9.18 37.64
C LEU A 92 -1.47 9.33 36.83
N GLY A 93 -0.41 8.66 37.27
CA GLY A 93 0.87 8.58 36.56
C GLY A 93 1.88 7.66 37.22
N ILE A 94 3.05 7.52 36.60
CA ILE A 94 4.17 6.75 37.16
C ILE A 94 4.81 7.58 38.27
N GLY A 95 4.62 7.18 39.53
CA GLY A 95 5.21 7.82 40.69
C GLY A 95 6.63 7.32 41.01
N ALA A 96 6.93 6.04 40.75
CA ALA A 96 8.29 5.50 40.86
C ALA A 96 8.61 4.44 39.81
N VAL A 97 9.90 4.27 39.54
CA VAL A 97 10.46 3.20 38.70
C VAL A 97 11.59 2.56 39.49
N LEU A 98 11.69 1.23 39.51
CA LEU A 98 12.80 0.51 40.15
C LEU A 98 13.90 0.16 39.13
N SER A 99 15.09 -0.15 39.63
CA SER A 99 16.22 -0.62 38.82
C SER A 99 15.84 -1.78 37.89
N ARG A 100 16.36 -1.76 36.67
CA ARG A 100 16.06 -2.75 35.63
C ARG A 100 16.67 -4.12 35.95
N ALA A 101 15.85 -5.16 35.99
CA ALA A 101 16.30 -6.56 35.97
C ALA A 101 16.70 -6.99 34.55
N ASP A 102 17.15 -8.23 34.34
CA ASP A 102 17.55 -8.70 33.02
C ASP A 102 16.45 -8.50 31.96
N ALA A 103 16.78 -7.69 30.95
CA ALA A 103 15.87 -7.29 29.89
C ALA A 103 15.71 -8.36 28.81
N ARG A 104 16.61 -9.34 28.73
CA ARG A 104 16.67 -10.33 27.64
C ARG A 104 15.40 -11.17 27.58
N ASP A 105 15.10 -11.64 26.37
CA ASP A 105 14.19 -12.76 26.19
C ASP A 105 14.97 -14.07 26.33
N THR A 106 14.29 -15.11 26.78
CA THR A 106 14.87 -16.43 27.01
C THR A 106 14.08 -17.44 26.19
N PHE A 107 14.77 -18.19 25.35
CA PHE A 107 14.24 -19.39 24.73
C PHE A 107 14.36 -20.55 25.70
N VAL A 108 13.26 -21.27 25.89
CA VAL A 108 13.14 -22.37 26.85
C VAL A 108 12.81 -23.64 26.11
N SER A 109 13.67 -24.66 26.24
CA SER A 109 13.49 -26.00 25.69
C SER A 109 13.68 -27.07 26.78
N LEU A 110 13.26 -28.30 26.50
CA LEU A 110 13.39 -29.43 27.44
C LEU A 110 14.65 -30.27 27.20
N ASP A 111 15.20 -30.23 26.00
CA ASP A 111 16.34 -31.05 25.56
C ASP A 111 17.64 -30.26 25.41
N GLY A 112 17.58 -28.93 25.61
CA GLY A 112 18.72 -28.03 25.45
C GLY A 112 19.02 -27.65 24.00
N THR A 113 18.20 -28.06 23.03
CA THR A 113 18.31 -27.58 21.65
C THR A 113 18.10 -26.07 21.64
N LYS A 114 18.97 -25.35 20.91
CA LYS A 114 18.90 -23.89 20.75
C LYS A 114 17.90 -23.48 19.68
N LEU A 115 17.43 -22.24 19.73
CA LEU A 115 16.45 -21.71 18.77
C LEU A 115 16.93 -21.83 17.30
N ALA A 116 18.20 -21.52 17.05
CA ALA A 116 18.80 -21.60 15.71
C ALA A 116 18.93 -23.05 15.20
N ASP A 117 19.04 -24.02 16.11
CA ASP A 117 19.33 -25.42 15.81
C ASP A 117 18.05 -26.29 15.73
N LEU A 118 16.87 -25.71 15.97
CA LEU A 118 15.60 -26.41 15.84
C LEU A 118 15.38 -26.95 14.42
N ALA A 119 14.90 -28.19 14.33
CA ALA A 119 14.60 -28.84 13.07
C ALA A 119 13.48 -28.12 12.29
N PRO A 120 13.47 -28.19 10.94
CA PRO A 120 12.38 -27.64 10.14
C PRO A 120 11.01 -28.16 10.60
N GLY A 121 10.04 -27.25 10.77
CA GLY A 121 8.70 -27.57 11.24
C GLY A 121 8.52 -27.61 12.76
N SER A 122 9.59 -27.50 13.55
CA SER A 122 9.50 -27.41 15.02
C SER A 122 8.62 -26.24 15.45
N VAL A 123 7.90 -26.39 16.55
CA VAL A 123 6.85 -25.49 17.02
C VAL A 123 7.37 -24.62 18.17
N VAL A 124 7.49 -23.31 17.92
CA VAL A 124 7.86 -22.32 18.93
C VAL A 124 6.63 -21.58 19.45
N GLY A 125 6.45 -21.58 20.77
CA GLY A 125 5.33 -20.94 21.45
C GLY A 125 5.57 -19.48 21.80
N THR A 126 4.84 -18.58 21.13
CA THR A 126 4.76 -17.16 21.51
C THR A 126 3.46 -16.54 20.99
N SER A 127 3.00 -15.49 21.66
CA SER A 127 1.84 -14.70 21.23
C SER A 127 2.21 -13.25 20.91
N SER A 128 3.51 -12.95 20.87
CA SER A 128 4.06 -11.62 20.63
C SER A 128 4.60 -11.57 19.21
N LEU A 129 4.03 -10.68 18.40
CA LEU A 129 4.46 -10.48 17.01
C LEU A 129 5.92 -10.03 16.95
N ARG A 130 6.36 -9.16 17.88
CA ARG A 130 7.77 -8.78 18.09
C ARG A 130 8.70 -10.01 18.17
N ARG A 131 8.32 -11.03 18.95
CA ARG A 131 9.13 -12.24 19.12
C ARG A 131 9.07 -13.13 17.90
N GLU A 132 7.89 -13.32 17.33
CA GLU A 132 7.68 -14.11 16.11
C GLU A 132 8.56 -13.63 14.95
N LEU A 133 8.59 -12.31 14.70
CA LEU A 133 9.39 -11.72 13.63
C LEU A 133 10.88 -12.01 13.81
N GLN A 134 11.41 -11.86 15.03
CA GLN A 134 12.82 -12.10 15.32
C GLN A 134 13.18 -13.58 15.34
N ILE A 135 12.26 -14.46 15.79
CA ILE A 135 12.43 -15.92 15.66
C ILE A 135 12.60 -16.28 14.18
N LYS A 136 11.79 -15.69 13.30
CA LYS A 136 11.84 -15.96 11.86
C LYS A 136 13.12 -15.47 11.19
N GLU A 137 13.76 -14.43 11.71
CA GLU A 137 15.11 -14.03 11.28
C GLU A 137 16.19 -15.04 11.70
N ILE A 138 16.08 -15.60 12.91
CA ILE A 138 17.04 -16.57 13.45
C ILE A 138 16.88 -17.95 12.79
N ASN A 139 15.64 -18.44 12.70
CA ASN A 139 15.31 -19.72 12.09
C ASN A 139 13.98 -19.60 11.32
N PRO A 140 14.01 -19.38 9.99
CA PRO A 140 12.79 -19.20 9.21
C PRO A 140 11.93 -20.48 9.11
N GLN A 141 12.51 -21.65 9.42
CA GLN A 141 11.91 -22.97 9.17
C GLN A 141 11.00 -23.46 10.31
N VAL A 142 10.97 -22.80 11.46
CA VAL A 142 10.09 -23.16 12.59
C VAL A 142 8.65 -22.68 12.37
N GLN A 143 7.68 -23.31 13.02
CA GLN A 143 6.29 -22.88 13.07
C GLN A 143 6.03 -22.09 14.36
N ILE A 144 5.31 -20.97 14.26
CA ILE A 144 4.90 -20.21 15.44
C ILE A 144 3.48 -20.64 15.84
N LYS A 145 3.30 -21.03 17.11
CA LYS A 145 1.97 -21.28 17.68
C LYS A 145 1.68 -20.34 18.85
N LEU A 146 0.43 -19.90 18.92
CA LEU A 146 -0.06 -19.00 19.95
C LEU A 146 0.11 -19.63 21.35
N LEU A 147 0.74 -18.91 22.26
CA LEU A 147 0.96 -19.33 23.65
C LEU A 147 0.39 -18.31 24.64
N ARG A 148 -0.58 -18.74 25.46
CA ARG A 148 -1.26 -17.94 26.49
C ARG A 148 -1.17 -18.59 27.87
N GLY A 149 -1.37 -17.77 28.90
CA GLY A 149 -1.28 -18.13 30.32
C GLY A 149 -0.17 -17.35 31.04
N ASN A 150 -0.13 -17.47 32.37
CA ASN A 150 1.00 -17.02 33.20
C ASN A 150 2.25 -17.90 32.94
N VAL A 151 3.40 -17.52 33.52
CA VAL A 151 4.68 -18.21 33.31
C VAL A 151 4.56 -19.71 33.61
N GLN A 152 3.96 -20.07 34.75
CA GLN A 152 3.81 -21.48 35.14
C GLN A 152 2.96 -22.29 34.15
N THR A 153 1.85 -21.71 33.68
CA THR A 153 1.00 -22.37 32.68
C THR A 153 1.74 -22.58 31.37
N ARG A 154 2.59 -21.63 30.97
CA ARG A 154 3.38 -21.74 29.74
C ARG A 154 4.47 -22.81 29.86
N LEU A 155 5.20 -22.84 30.97
CA LEU A 155 6.20 -23.88 31.25
C LEU A 155 5.54 -25.28 31.31
N ARG A 156 4.35 -25.39 31.91
CA ARG A 156 3.59 -26.64 31.91
C ARG A 156 3.21 -27.08 30.49
N LYS A 157 2.73 -26.17 29.63
CA LYS A 157 2.40 -26.50 28.23
C LYS A 157 3.62 -26.95 27.43
N LEU A 158 4.79 -26.39 27.71
CA LEU A 158 6.06 -26.88 27.14
C LEU A 158 6.31 -28.33 27.62
N LYS A 159 6.23 -28.58 28.92
CA LYS A 159 6.40 -29.92 29.52
C LYS A 159 5.41 -30.97 29.00
N GLU A 160 4.18 -30.56 28.70
CA GLU A 160 3.14 -31.41 28.10
C GLU A 160 3.39 -31.71 26.60
N GLY A 161 4.47 -31.21 26.01
CA GLY A 161 4.84 -31.45 24.61
C GLY A 161 3.99 -30.69 23.60
N GLN A 162 3.32 -29.60 24.02
CA GLN A 162 2.52 -28.78 23.10
C GLN A 162 3.38 -27.89 22.18
N TYR A 163 4.65 -27.68 22.55
CA TYR A 163 5.63 -26.86 21.86
C TYR A 163 7.01 -27.52 22.00
N ASP A 164 7.88 -27.36 21.00
CA ASP A 164 9.29 -27.80 21.06
C ASP A 164 10.16 -26.78 21.82
N GLY A 165 9.71 -25.53 21.86
CA GLY A 165 10.27 -24.52 22.74
C GLY A 165 9.36 -23.31 22.89
N ILE A 166 9.59 -22.48 23.90
CA ILE A 166 8.80 -21.26 24.15
C ILE A 166 9.69 -20.07 24.46
N ILE A 167 9.21 -18.84 24.23
CA ILE A 167 9.93 -17.62 24.63
C ILE A 167 9.29 -16.99 25.86
N LEU A 168 10.11 -16.71 26.88
CA LEU A 168 9.74 -15.98 28.09
C LEU A 168 10.69 -14.79 28.31
N ALA A 169 10.38 -13.91 29.25
CA ALA A 169 11.28 -12.80 29.62
C ALA A 169 12.17 -13.25 30.79
N ALA A 170 13.48 -12.98 30.72
CA ALA A 170 14.44 -13.38 31.74
C ALA A 170 14.03 -12.91 33.15
N ALA A 171 13.69 -11.62 33.30
CA ALA A 171 13.20 -11.07 34.57
C ALA A 171 11.97 -11.78 35.14
N GLY A 172 11.12 -12.39 34.30
CA GLY A 172 9.95 -13.14 34.77
C GLY A 172 10.30 -14.53 35.31
N ILE A 173 11.34 -15.16 34.74
CA ILE A 173 11.89 -16.44 35.20
C ILE A 173 12.60 -16.22 36.54
N GLU A 174 13.51 -15.25 36.57
CA GLU A 174 14.34 -14.90 37.74
C GLU A 174 13.48 -14.56 38.98
N ARG A 175 12.49 -13.67 38.82
CA ARG A 175 11.62 -13.28 39.94
C ARG A 175 10.83 -14.45 40.51
N LEU A 176 10.53 -15.46 39.69
CA LEU A 176 9.77 -16.63 40.13
C LEU A 176 10.67 -17.78 40.64
N GLY A 177 12.00 -17.64 40.53
CA GLY A 177 12.97 -18.66 40.94
C GLY A 177 13.06 -19.86 40.00
N TYR A 178 12.55 -19.75 38.77
CA TYR A 178 12.55 -20.86 37.79
C TYR A 178 13.92 -21.11 37.16
N GLU A 179 14.86 -20.16 37.25
CA GLU A 179 16.22 -20.28 36.70
C GLU A 179 17.03 -21.41 37.33
N ASN A 180 16.61 -21.91 38.49
CA ASN A 180 17.26 -23.00 39.23
C ASN A 180 16.63 -24.37 38.97
N GLU A 181 15.57 -24.45 38.16
CA GLU A 181 14.90 -25.72 37.84
C GLU A 181 15.68 -26.47 36.75
N GLU A 182 16.27 -27.62 37.11
CA GLU A 182 17.12 -28.42 36.22
C GLU A 182 16.37 -29.03 35.01
N GLU A 183 15.03 -29.05 35.04
CA GLU A 183 14.19 -29.61 33.97
C GLU A 183 14.11 -28.72 32.72
N PHE A 184 14.44 -27.43 32.84
CA PHE A 184 14.35 -26.47 31.73
C PHE A 184 15.72 -25.98 31.32
N HIS A 185 15.95 -25.95 30.01
CA HIS A 185 17.14 -25.34 29.44
C HIS A 185 16.83 -23.92 28.99
N TYR A 186 17.65 -22.97 29.43
CA TYR A 186 17.47 -21.55 29.19
C TYR A 186 18.56 -21.01 28.26
N GLU A 187 18.18 -20.65 27.05
CA GLU A 187 19.02 -19.88 26.12
C GLU A 187 18.64 -18.39 26.23
N TYR A 188 19.53 -17.59 26.83
CA TYR A 188 19.35 -16.14 26.90
C TYR A 188 19.71 -15.51 25.56
N LEU A 189 18.75 -14.83 24.95
CA LEU A 189 18.89 -14.23 23.63
C LEU A 189 19.44 -12.81 23.79
N GLU A 190 20.62 -12.57 23.21
CA GLU A 190 21.33 -11.31 23.35
C GLU A 190 20.61 -10.16 22.60
N PRO A 191 20.49 -8.95 23.20
CA PRO A 191 19.70 -7.85 22.63
C PRO A 191 20.11 -7.42 21.23
N GLU A 192 21.36 -7.62 20.84
CA GLU A 192 21.88 -7.34 19.49
C GLU A 192 21.18 -8.20 18.43
N THR A 193 20.81 -9.43 18.80
CA THR A 193 20.13 -10.38 17.92
C THR A 193 18.62 -10.41 18.15
N PHE A 194 18.19 -10.25 19.40
CA PHE A 194 16.80 -10.37 19.83
C PHE A 194 16.39 -9.24 20.78
N LEU A 195 15.92 -8.13 20.20
CA LEU A 195 15.56 -6.93 20.92
C LEU A 195 14.34 -7.15 21.83
N PRO A 196 14.42 -6.77 23.12
CA PRO A 196 13.35 -6.93 24.08
C PRO A 196 12.20 -5.92 23.88
N ALA A 197 11.07 -6.18 24.56
CA ALA A 197 9.97 -5.21 24.61
C ALA A 197 10.39 -3.97 25.41
N ALA A 198 9.88 -2.80 25.02
CA ALA A 198 10.03 -1.57 25.80
C ALA A 198 9.59 -1.79 27.26
N GLY A 199 10.40 -1.34 28.21
CA GLY A 199 10.20 -1.50 29.65
C GLY A 199 10.40 -2.92 30.17
N GLN A 200 10.83 -3.90 29.35
CA GLN A 200 11.09 -5.25 29.84
C GLN A 200 12.19 -5.25 30.91
N GLY A 201 11.91 -5.89 32.04
CA GLY A 201 12.80 -5.92 33.22
C GLY A 201 12.53 -4.81 34.24
N ILE A 202 11.81 -3.75 33.87
CA ILE A 202 11.53 -2.61 34.76
C ILE A 202 10.19 -2.79 35.50
N LEU A 203 10.16 -2.42 36.78
CA LEU A 203 8.92 -2.28 37.55
C LEU A 203 8.54 -0.80 37.65
N ALA A 204 7.28 -0.49 37.33
CA ALA A 204 6.71 0.83 37.44
C ALA A 204 5.63 0.83 38.53
N VAL A 205 5.65 1.86 39.36
CA VAL A 205 4.68 2.08 40.43
C VAL A 205 3.78 3.25 40.03
N GLU A 206 2.51 2.95 39.81
CA GLU A 206 1.49 3.95 39.47
C GLU A 206 0.87 4.52 40.75
N SER A 207 0.62 5.83 40.76
CA SER A 207 0.00 6.53 41.90
C SER A 207 -0.85 7.71 41.42
N ARG A 208 -1.63 8.27 42.35
CA ARG A 208 -2.22 9.60 42.17
C ARG A 208 -1.14 10.67 42.22
N MET A 209 -1.20 11.63 41.30
CA MET A 209 -0.19 12.68 41.16
C MET A 209 -0.37 13.86 42.14
N ASP A 210 -1.52 13.94 42.80
CA ASP A 210 -1.85 14.95 43.81
C ASP A 210 -1.61 14.49 45.27
N ASP A 211 -1.29 13.21 45.48
CA ASP A 211 -1.00 12.63 46.79
C ASP A 211 0.47 12.89 47.18
N ALA A 212 0.72 14.07 47.76
CA ALA A 212 2.07 14.53 48.11
C ALA A 212 2.82 13.60 49.08
N GLU A 213 2.11 12.96 50.03
CA GLU A 213 2.73 12.03 50.98
C GLU A 213 3.18 10.74 50.29
N THR A 214 2.37 10.21 49.36
CA THR A 214 2.75 9.04 48.55
C THR A 214 3.89 9.39 47.60
N ALA A 215 3.89 10.59 47.01
CA ALA A 215 4.96 11.05 46.13
C ALA A 215 6.33 11.12 46.84
N GLU A 216 6.37 11.61 48.09
CA GLU A 216 7.60 11.65 48.90
C GLU A 216 8.15 10.24 49.17
N MET A 217 7.26 9.28 49.47
CA MET A 217 7.66 7.89 49.69
C MET A 217 8.17 7.21 48.40
N LEU A 218 7.50 7.46 47.28
CA LEU A 218 7.89 6.91 45.98
C LEU A 218 9.22 7.48 45.48
N ALA A 219 9.53 8.75 45.78
CA ALA A 219 10.83 9.34 45.46
C ALA A 219 12.00 8.59 46.12
N ALA A 220 11.81 8.00 47.30
CA ALA A 220 12.86 7.26 48.01
C ALA A 220 13.22 5.91 47.38
N ILE A 221 12.31 5.32 46.57
CA ILE A 221 12.53 4.05 45.87
C ILE A 221 12.72 4.24 44.36
N HIS A 222 12.71 5.48 43.89
CA HIS A 222 12.81 5.83 42.48
C HIS A 222 14.25 5.74 41.97
N ASP A 223 14.46 4.94 40.93
CA ASP A 223 15.71 4.86 40.19
C ASP A 223 15.66 5.81 38.98
N ALA A 224 16.40 6.91 39.09
CA ALA A 224 16.43 7.96 38.08
C ALA A 224 17.02 7.47 36.74
N GLU A 225 17.95 6.52 36.76
CA GLU A 225 18.53 5.96 35.54
C GLU A 225 17.51 5.07 34.82
N ALA A 226 16.90 4.13 35.54
CA ALA A 226 15.84 3.28 35.00
C ALA A 226 14.65 4.08 34.49
N ALA A 227 14.30 5.20 35.14
CA ALA A 227 13.29 6.13 34.66
C ALA A 227 13.67 6.76 33.30
N CYS A 228 14.93 7.16 33.12
CA CYS A 228 15.42 7.65 31.82
C CYS A 228 15.37 6.57 30.74
N LEU A 229 15.84 5.34 31.04
CA LEU A 229 15.78 4.22 30.10
C LEU A 229 14.34 3.92 29.67
N LEU A 230 13.43 3.86 30.65
CA LEU A 230 12.01 3.65 30.39
C LEU A 230 11.39 4.79 29.59
N ALA A 231 11.76 6.05 29.88
CA ALA A 231 11.26 7.21 29.15
C ALA A 231 11.68 7.19 27.67
N ALA A 232 12.93 6.83 27.36
CA ALA A 232 13.38 6.64 25.98
C ALA A 232 12.55 5.58 25.25
N GLU A 233 12.42 4.39 25.84
CA GLU A 233 11.70 3.26 25.25
C GLU A 233 10.18 3.53 25.08
N ARG A 234 9.56 4.21 26.05
CA ARG A 234 8.14 4.63 25.97
C ARG A 234 7.93 5.75 24.96
N SER A 235 8.85 6.73 24.91
CA SER A 235 8.80 7.82 23.94
C SER A 235 8.88 7.30 22.51
N PHE A 236 9.70 6.28 22.27
CA PHE A 236 9.74 5.53 21.02
C PHE A 236 8.38 4.91 20.67
N LEU A 237 7.82 4.08 21.56
CA LEU A 237 6.52 3.43 21.31
C LEU A 237 5.41 4.45 21.06
N LYS A 238 5.39 5.57 21.80
CA LYS A 238 4.41 6.63 21.63
C LYS A 238 4.53 7.28 20.25
N THR A 239 5.76 7.56 19.82
CA THR A 239 6.03 8.27 18.56
C THR A 239 5.67 7.43 17.33
N ILE A 240 5.88 6.11 17.37
CA ILE A 240 5.46 5.20 16.28
C ILE A 240 3.96 4.87 16.30
N GLY A 241 3.17 5.43 17.22
CA GLY A 241 1.75 5.08 17.41
C GLY A 241 1.54 3.66 17.95
N GLY A 242 2.55 3.08 18.58
CA GLY A 242 2.57 1.70 19.07
C GLY A 242 1.92 1.53 20.45
N SER A 243 1.54 0.29 20.74
CA SER A 243 1.11 -0.17 22.06
C SER A 243 1.92 -1.41 22.47
N CYS A 244 1.60 -2.05 23.60
CA CYS A 244 2.26 -3.27 24.08
C CYS A 244 2.21 -4.46 23.09
N ASN A 245 1.29 -4.43 22.11
CA ASN A 245 1.17 -5.45 21.06
C ASN A 245 1.74 -5.01 19.70
N ALA A 246 2.31 -3.81 19.59
CA ALA A 246 2.94 -3.37 18.36
C ALA A 246 4.08 -4.34 17.97
N PRO A 247 4.32 -4.57 16.66
CA PRO A 247 5.48 -5.30 16.17
C PRO A 247 6.75 -4.46 16.31
N ALA A 248 7.07 -4.06 17.54
CA ALA A 248 8.12 -3.13 17.87
C ALA A 248 8.93 -3.62 19.06
N ALA A 249 10.22 -3.31 19.06
CA ALA A 249 11.14 -3.58 20.16
C ALA A 249 11.96 -2.31 20.43
N ALA A 250 12.35 -2.12 21.69
CA ALA A 250 13.13 -0.96 22.10
C ALA A 250 13.93 -1.32 23.34
N TYR A 251 15.25 -1.10 23.27
CA TYR A 251 16.17 -1.36 24.36
C TYR A 251 17.12 -0.18 24.51
N CYS A 252 16.91 0.61 25.56
CA CYS A 252 17.79 1.68 25.98
C CYS A 252 18.67 1.22 27.15
N ARG A 253 19.95 1.54 27.07
CA ARG A 253 20.94 1.31 28.13
C ARG A 253 21.84 2.53 28.27
N LYS A 254 22.52 2.63 29.40
CA LYS A 254 23.51 3.68 29.64
C LYS A 254 24.90 3.06 29.70
N GLU A 255 25.83 3.60 28.91
CA GLU A 255 27.24 3.23 28.96
C GLU A 255 28.06 4.50 29.22
N GLY A 256 28.63 4.59 30.42
CA GLY A 256 29.34 5.79 30.87
C GLY A 256 28.45 7.03 30.85
N ALA A 257 28.80 8.01 30.02
CA ALA A 257 28.11 9.30 29.89
C ALA A 257 27.14 9.35 28.68
N ARG A 258 26.71 8.20 28.15
CA ARG A 258 25.84 8.13 26.97
C ARG A 258 24.68 7.18 27.20
N PHE A 259 23.53 7.53 26.62
CA PHE A 259 22.43 6.58 26.40
C PHE A 259 22.59 5.99 25.01
N LEU A 260 22.49 4.67 24.91
CA LEU A 260 22.48 3.92 23.66
C LEU A 260 21.14 3.22 23.55
N MET A 261 20.52 3.31 22.37
CA MET A 261 19.21 2.72 22.14
C MET A 261 19.20 1.97 20.82
N ASP A 262 18.75 0.73 20.90
CA ASP A 262 18.44 -0.12 19.75
C ASP A 262 16.92 -0.28 19.66
N ALA A 263 16.37 -0.09 18.47
CA ALA A 263 14.94 -0.20 18.25
C ALA A 263 14.62 -0.91 16.95
N MET A 264 13.47 -1.57 16.91
CA MET A 264 12.93 -2.15 15.69
C MET A 264 11.43 -1.88 15.55
N PHE A 265 10.94 -1.80 14.31
CA PHE A 265 9.53 -1.65 14.02
C PHE A 265 9.16 -2.27 12.67
N VAL A 266 7.98 -2.90 12.59
CA VAL A 266 7.36 -3.36 11.34
C VAL A 266 6.07 -2.59 11.11
N LYS A 267 6.12 -1.54 10.29
CA LYS A 267 4.94 -0.70 10.01
C LYS A 267 3.93 -1.39 9.09
N ASP A 268 4.43 -2.04 8.04
CA ASP A 268 3.65 -2.59 6.92
C ASP A 268 3.39 -4.10 7.03
N GLY A 269 3.67 -4.68 8.21
CA GLY A 269 3.54 -6.12 8.46
C GLY A 269 4.57 -7.01 7.75
N ALA A 270 5.48 -6.46 6.94
CA ALA A 270 6.38 -7.25 6.10
C ALA A 270 7.86 -6.86 6.25
N HIS A 271 8.18 -5.57 6.38
CA HIS A 271 9.56 -5.08 6.36
C HIS A 271 10.01 -4.65 7.76
N LEU A 272 10.88 -5.45 8.36
CA LEU A 272 11.53 -5.11 9.62
C LEU A 272 12.57 -4.01 9.43
N ARG A 273 12.45 -2.97 10.25
CA ARG A 273 13.41 -1.87 10.31
C ARG A 273 14.08 -1.88 11.66
N ARG A 274 15.40 -1.74 11.68
CA ARG A 274 16.21 -1.61 12.89
C ARG A 274 16.97 -0.29 12.84
N ALA A 275 17.09 0.36 13.98
CA ALA A 275 17.91 1.55 14.15
C ALA A 275 18.72 1.45 15.44
N HIS A 276 19.90 2.06 15.43
CA HIS A 276 20.76 2.24 16.57
C HIS A 276 21.09 3.73 16.69
N MET A 277 20.91 4.31 17.86
CA MET A 277 21.25 5.70 18.12
C MET A 277 21.82 5.87 19.52
N ASP A 278 22.63 6.91 19.68
CA ASP A 278 23.19 7.28 20.98
C ASP A 278 23.21 8.80 21.18
N ILE A 279 23.04 9.22 22.44
CA ILE A 279 23.06 10.63 22.84
C ILE A 279 23.86 10.79 24.12
N ALA A 280 24.49 11.96 24.29
CA ALA A 280 25.12 12.30 25.56
C ALA A 280 24.06 12.38 26.67
N ALA A 281 24.32 11.73 27.81
CA ALA A 281 23.53 11.87 29.02
C ALA A 281 23.94 13.18 29.71
N ASP A 282 23.40 14.30 29.25
CA ASP A 282 23.66 15.61 29.86
C ASP A 282 23.19 15.61 31.33
N ALA A 283 24.08 15.98 32.24
CA ALA A 283 23.85 15.94 33.69
C ALA A 283 22.72 16.87 34.13
N GLN A 284 22.37 17.89 33.32
CA GLN A 284 21.34 18.87 33.64
C GLN A 284 19.98 18.60 32.96
N GLY A 285 19.84 17.50 32.21
CA GLY A 285 18.61 17.14 31.48
C GLY A 285 18.57 15.69 30.99
N MET A 286 18.93 14.72 31.85
CA MET A 286 19.04 13.31 31.47
C MET A 286 17.71 12.72 30.95
N LEU A 287 16.59 13.11 31.56
CA LEU A 287 15.26 12.61 31.19
C LEU A 287 14.82 13.18 29.83
N GLU A 288 15.06 14.46 29.59
CA GLU A 288 14.80 15.12 28.31
C GLU A 288 15.65 14.49 27.19
N ALA A 289 16.95 14.28 27.44
CA ALA A 289 17.85 13.65 26.48
C ALA A 289 17.41 12.23 26.12
N ALA A 290 17.05 11.41 27.13
CA ALA A 290 16.55 10.06 26.92
C ALA A 290 15.20 10.06 26.16
N THR A 291 14.28 10.96 26.53
CA THR A 291 12.99 11.13 25.85
C THR A 291 13.20 11.51 24.38
N GLN A 292 14.15 12.40 24.10
CA GLN A 292 14.49 12.84 22.75
C GLN A 292 15.11 11.71 21.93
N LEU A 293 16.03 10.94 22.50
CA LEU A 293 16.59 9.73 21.87
C LEU A 293 15.47 8.78 21.40
N GLY A 294 14.46 8.56 22.25
CA GLY A 294 13.29 7.76 21.90
C GLY A 294 12.47 8.31 20.73
N LYS A 295 12.31 9.64 20.63
CA LYS A 295 11.60 10.28 19.50
C LYS A 295 12.41 10.18 18.21
N ASP A 296 13.71 10.44 18.29
CA ASP A 296 14.60 10.47 17.13
C ASP A 296 14.72 9.08 16.50
N ILE A 297 14.94 8.05 17.32
CA ILE A 297 15.03 6.67 16.83
C ILE A 297 13.69 6.13 16.31
N ALA A 298 12.56 6.62 16.85
CA ALA A 298 11.24 6.35 16.30
C ALA A 298 11.08 6.96 14.90
N GLY A 299 11.55 8.18 14.69
CA GLY A 299 11.61 8.79 13.36
C GLY A 299 12.42 7.95 12.38
N GLU A 300 13.57 7.41 12.82
CA GLU A 300 14.44 6.56 12.00
C GLU A 300 13.79 5.24 11.58
N VAL A 301 13.08 4.56 12.48
CA VAL A 301 12.41 3.30 12.11
C VAL A 301 11.08 3.50 11.39
N ASN A 302 10.43 4.67 11.51
CA ASN A 302 9.11 4.93 10.89
C ASN A 302 9.22 5.48 9.44
N LYS A 303 10.45 5.63 8.97
CA LYS A 303 10.90 6.48 7.87
C LYS A 303 10.59 6.01 6.44
N GLY A 304 9.41 5.51 6.08
CA GLY A 304 9.04 5.26 4.67
C GLY A 304 10.04 4.46 3.81
N ILE A 305 9.80 4.26 2.54
CA ILE A 305 10.82 3.70 1.62
C ILE A 305 10.53 4.23 0.23
N VAL A 306 11.58 4.49 -0.56
CA VAL A 306 11.40 4.94 -1.94
C VAL A 306 11.66 3.80 -2.92
N TYR A 307 10.70 3.52 -3.77
CA TYR A 307 10.86 2.57 -4.88
C TYR A 307 11.12 3.35 -6.16
N LEU A 308 12.28 3.17 -6.76
CA LEU A 308 12.62 3.70 -8.08
C LEU A 308 12.18 2.67 -9.13
N VAL A 309 11.02 2.91 -9.76
CA VAL A 309 10.32 1.91 -10.58
C VAL A 309 10.33 2.30 -12.05
N GLY A 310 10.78 1.39 -12.91
CA GLY A 310 10.66 1.54 -14.35
C GLY A 310 9.27 1.15 -14.86
N ALA A 311 8.60 2.09 -15.52
CA ALA A 311 7.25 1.96 -16.07
C ALA A 311 7.19 1.20 -17.40
N GLY A 312 8.34 1.01 -18.07
CA GLY A 312 8.38 0.45 -19.42
C GLY A 312 8.28 1.51 -20.53
N PRO A 313 8.20 1.07 -21.79
CA PRO A 313 8.34 1.94 -22.97
C PRO A 313 7.07 2.67 -23.42
N GLY A 314 5.93 2.50 -22.73
CA GLY A 314 4.66 3.12 -23.08
C GLY A 314 3.48 2.15 -22.91
N ASP A 315 3.59 0.96 -23.50
CA ASP A 315 2.59 -0.09 -23.29
C ASP A 315 2.54 -0.54 -21.81
N GLU A 316 1.36 -0.45 -21.18
CA GLU A 316 1.17 -0.84 -19.77
C GLU A 316 1.38 -2.34 -19.55
N ASP A 317 1.17 -3.17 -20.57
CA ASP A 317 1.33 -4.63 -20.49
C ASP A 317 2.83 -5.02 -20.45
N LEU A 318 3.72 -4.07 -20.73
CA LEU A 318 5.17 -4.21 -20.57
C LEU A 318 5.68 -3.77 -19.17
N MET A 319 4.77 -3.42 -18.25
CA MET A 319 5.12 -3.20 -16.84
C MET A 319 5.57 -4.51 -16.19
N THR A 320 6.67 -4.48 -15.45
CA THR A 320 7.15 -5.70 -14.78
C THR A 320 6.22 -6.10 -13.65
N ARG A 321 6.06 -7.41 -13.40
CA ARG A 321 5.22 -7.92 -12.31
C ARG A 321 5.60 -7.34 -10.94
N LYS A 322 6.90 -7.13 -10.70
CA LYS A 322 7.39 -6.49 -9.46
C LYS A 322 7.03 -5.00 -9.42
N GLY A 323 7.13 -4.29 -10.54
CA GLY A 323 6.73 -2.89 -10.64
C GLY A 323 5.25 -2.71 -10.32
N LEU A 324 4.39 -3.52 -10.95
CA LEU A 324 2.95 -3.48 -10.74
C LEU A 324 2.55 -3.80 -9.28
N LYS A 325 3.22 -4.79 -8.66
CA LYS A 325 3.00 -5.11 -7.23
C LYS A 325 3.26 -3.91 -6.34
N VAL A 326 4.43 -3.29 -6.47
CA VAL A 326 4.82 -2.15 -5.62
C VAL A 326 3.92 -0.94 -5.88
N LEU A 327 3.55 -0.70 -7.15
CA LEU A 327 2.62 0.38 -7.52
C LEU A 327 1.26 0.26 -6.81
N ARG A 328 0.74 -0.97 -6.68
CA ARG A 328 -0.51 -1.30 -5.97
C ARG A 328 -0.41 -1.19 -4.45
N GLU A 329 0.79 -1.16 -3.87
CA GLU A 329 1.00 -1.15 -2.42
C GLU A 329 1.39 0.25 -1.89
N ALA A 330 1.83 1.15 -2.77
CA ALA A 330 2.40 2.43 -2.41
C ALA A 330 1.37 3.44 -1.85
N ASP A 331 1.85 4.31 -0.94
CA ASP A 331 1.07 5.40 -0.36
C ASP A 331 1.11 6.65 -1.24
N VAL A 332 2.20 6.86 -2.00
CA VAL A 332 2.38 8.02 -2.89
C VAL A 332 3.06 7.61 -4.19
N ILE A 333 2.52 8.09 -5.31
CA ILE A 333 3.09 7.88 -6.64
C ILE A 333 3.62 9.22 -7.18
N VAL A 334 4.94 9.31 -7.35
CA VAL A 334 5.62 10.43 -8.01
C VAL A 334 5.96 10.02 -9.44
N TYR A 335 5.15 10.41 -10.43
CA TYR A 335 5.24 9.92 -11.81
C TYR A 335 5.69 10.98 -12.82
N ASP A 336 6.34 10.53 -13.90
CA ASP A 336 6.80 11.36 -15.02
C ASP A 336 5.88 11.26 -16.24
N SER A 337 6.08 12.16 -17.21
CA SER A 337 5.31 12.23 -18.46
C SER A 337 5.50 11.06 -19.43
N LEU A 338 6.53 10.22 -19.24
CA LEU A 338 6.81 9.06 -20.10
C LEU A 338 6.24 7.75 -19.52
N ALA A 339 5.68 7.78 -18.31
CA ALA A 339 4.94 6.64 -17.79
C ALA A 339 3.54 6.67 -18.38
N SER A 340 3.00 5.50 -18.76
CA SER A 340 1.61 5.41 -19.21
C SER A 340 0.68 5.81 -18.09
N SER A 341 -0.25 6.72 -18.40
CA SER A 341 -1.28 7.18 -17.47
C SER A 341 -2.24 6.07 -17.08
N SER A 342 -2.30 4.98 -17.87
CA SER A 342 -3.08 3.78 -17.53
C SER A 342 -2.58 3.09 -16.26
N LEU A 343 -1.29 3.21 -15.94
CA LEU A 343 -0.72 2.72 -14.69
C LEU A 343 -1.31 3.44 -13.45
N LEU A 344 -1.84 4.66 -13.60
CA LEU A 344 -2.54 5.35 -12.51
C LEU A 344 -3.89 4.71 -12.16
N ASN A 345 -4.38 3.80 -13.00
CA ASN A 345 -5.57 3.00 -12.72
C ASN A 345 -5.28 1.81 -11.78
N GLU A 346 -4.00 1.46 -11.60
CA GLU A 346 -3.55 0.34 -10.78
C GLU A 346 -3.31 0.71 -9.32
N VAL A 347 -3.22 2.00 -9.01
CA VAL A 347 -2.90 2.54 -7.68
C VAL A 347 -4.07 2.34 -6.71
N ARG A 348 -3.79 2.42 -5.41
CA ARG A 348 -4.84 2.40 -4.37
C ARG A 348 -5.72 3.64 -4.44
N ASP A 349 -6.97 3.51 -3.99
CA ASP A 349 -7.94 4.61 -3.97
C ASP A 349 -7.57 5.73 -2.97
N ASP A 350 -6.70 5.44 -2.01
CA ASP A 350 -6.20 6.39 -1.00
C ASP A 350 -4.77 6.89 -1.28
N ALA A 351 -4.11 6.41 -2.34
CA ALA A 351 -2.76 6.84 -2.70
C ALA A 351 -2.73 8.29 -3.20
N GLU A 352 -1.70 9.04 -2.81
CA GLU A 352 -1.46 10.40 -3.32
C GLU A 352 -0.77 10.34 -4.69
N LEU A 353 -1.22 11.13 -5.67
CA LEU A 353 -0.66 11.17 -7.02
C LEU A 353 0.02 12.52 -7.26
N ILE A 354 1.34 12.50 -7.50
CA ILE A 354 2.14 13.70 -7.70
C ILE A 354 2.86 13.63 -9.05
N PHE A 355 2.54 14.55 -9.94
CA PHE A 355 3.23 14.66 -11.23
C PHE A 355 4.56 15.40 -11.09
N ALA A 356 5.65 14.77 -11.54
CA ALA A 356 7.02 15.30 -11.52
C ALA A 356 7.57 15.66 -12.91
N GLY A 357 6.74 15.62 -13.96
CA GLY A 357 7.14 15.96 -15.33
C GLY A 357 7.36 17.46 -15.59
N LYS A 358 8.11 17.79 -16.64
CA LYS A 358 8.45 19.17 -17.02
C LYS A 358 7.24 19.89 -17.63
N ARG A 359 6.63 20.85 -16.92
CA ARG A 359 5.61 21.76 -17.48
C ARG A 359 6.23 22.75 -18.46
N SER A 360 5.79 22.78 -19.71
CA SER A 360 5.98 23.95 -20.57
C SER A 360 5.06 25.07 -20.10
N SER A 361 5.43 25.79 -19.02
CA SER A 361 5.23 27.25 -18.89
C SER A 361 5.24 27.82 -17.45
N HIS A 362 4.94 27.10 -16.36
CA HIS A 362 4.88 27.75 -15.03
C HIS A 362 5.39 26.84 -13.88
N HIS A 363 6.39 27.37 -13.15
CA HIS A 363 7.02 26.88 -11.90
C HIS A 363 7.34 25.37 -11.84
N PHE A 364 8.56 25.05 -12.29
CA PHE A 364 9.18 23.73 -12.31
C PHE A 364 9.59 23.25 -10.92
N LYS A 365 9.48 21.93 -10.67
CA LYS A 365 10.41 21.25 -9.77
C LYS A 365 11.69 20.93 -10.57
N LYS A 366 12.76 21.70 -10.36
CA LYS A 366 14.14 21.31 -10.70
C LYS A 366 14.38 19.91 -10.12
N GLN A 367 15.26 19.10 -10.70
CA GLN A 367 15.48 17.74 -10.20
C GLN A 367 15.70 17.67 -8.69
N TYR A 368 16.47 18.61 -8.15
CA TYR A 368 16.69 18.75 -6.72
C TYR A 368 15.37 18.81 -5.92
N GLU A 369 14.35 19.50 -6.41
CA GLU A 369 13.04 19.59 -5.77
C GLU A 369 12.24 18.27 -5.86
N THR A 370 12.44 17.47 -6.92
CA THR A 370 11.88 16.11 -6.99
C THR A 370 12.59 15.18 -6.02
N ASN A 371 13.92 15.23 -5.95
CA ASN A 371 14.68 14.41 -5.02
C ASN A 371 14.36 14.76 -3.57
N GLN A 372 14.28 16.06 -3.26
CA GLN A 372 13.86 16.56 -1.95
C GLN A 372 12.43 16.10 -1.61
N LEU A 373 11.50 16.16 -2.56
CA LEU A 373 10.14 15.64 -2.37
C LEU A 373 10.16 14.14 -1.99
N LEU A 374 10.95 13.32 -2.68
CA LEU A 374 11.05 11.89 -2.35
C LEU A 374 11.57 11.67 -0.92
N ILE A 375 12.57 12.46 -0.51
CA ILE A 375 13.13 12.42 0.84
C ILE A 375 12.10 12.83 1.88
N ASP A 376 11.37 13.92 1.64
CA ASP A 376 10.38 14.46 2.58
C ASP A 376 9.21 13.48 2.78
N LEU A 377 8.66 12.96 1.69
CA LEU A 377 7.58 11.95 1.74
C LEU A 377 8.00 10.67 2.47
N ALA A 378 9.24 10.20 2.23
CA ALA A 378 9.75 9.04 2.96
C ALA A 378 9.93 9.34 4.46
N LYS A 379 10.40 10.54 4.82
CA LYS A 379 10.53 10.98 6.22
C LYS A 379 9.18 11.17 6.92
N GLU A 380 8.12 11.50 6.19
CA GLU A 380 6.73 11.43 6.67
C GLU A 380 6.25 9.99 6.94
N GLY A 381 7.07 9.00 6.57
CA GLY A 381 6.81 7.60 6.78
C GLY A 381 6.06 6.92 5.63
N LYS A 382 5.94 7.56 4.47
CA LYS A 382 5.19 7.03 3.32
C LYS A 382 6.04 6.08 2.49
N ASN A 383 5.43 5.03 1.95
CA ASN A 383 6.01 4.20 0.91
C ASN A 383 5.80 4.89 -0.44
N VAL A 384 6.88 5.40 -1.03
CA VAL A 384 6.84 6.26 -2.21
C VAL A 384 7.28 5.49 -3.43
N VAL A 385 6.48 5.49 -4.50
CA VAL A 385 6.90 5.01 -5.82
C VAL A 385 7.29 6.20 -6.68
N ARG A 386 8.56 6.25 -7.08
CA ARG A 386 9.04 7.11 -8.16
C ARG A 386 8.91 6.36 -9.48
N LEU A 387 7.82 6.61 -10.21
CA LEU A 387 7.52 5.95 -11.48
C LEU A 387 8.18 6.69 -12.65
N LYS A 388 9.11 6.01 -13.32
CA LYS A 388 9.95 6.58 -14.40
C LYS A 388 9.68 5.84 -15.71
N GLY A 389 9.57 6.56 -16.83
CA GLY A 389 9.49 5.91 -18.15
C GLY A 389 10.74 5.07 -18.45
N GLY A 390 10.54 3.93 -19.10
CA GLY A 390 11.61 2.98 -19.42
C GLY A 390 12.19 2.28 -18.19
N ASP A 391 13.51 2.21 -18.11
CA ASP A 391 14.26 1.65 -16.98
C ASP A 391 14.86 2.77 -16.11
N PRO A 392 14.90 2.65 -14.77
CA PRO A 392 15.44 3.71 -13.91
C PRO A 392 16.92 4.01 -14.13
N TYR A 393 17.73 3.03 -14.57
CA TYR A 393 19.19 3.09 -14.60
C TYR A 393 19.78 3.18 -16.01
N ILE A 394 19.12 2.62 -17.03
CA ILE A 394 19.58 2.75 -18.43
C ILE A 394 19.30 4.18 -18.92
N PHE A 395 20.32 5.04 -18.82
CA PHE A 395 20.24 6.47 -19.14
C PHE A 395 19.08 7.21 -18.44
N GLY A 396 18.58 6.63 -17.36
CA GLY A 396 17.64 7.24 -16.43
C GLY A 396 18.38 7.93 -15.28
N ARG A 397 17.60 8.61 -14.44
CA ARG A 397 18.13 9.37 -13.28
C ARG A 397 18.08 8.62 -11.95
N GLY A 398 17.81 7.32 -12.00
CA GLY A 398 17.66 6.51 -10.79
C GLY A 398 18.96 6.40 -9.99
N GLY A 399 20.12 6.51 -10.65
CA GLY A 399 21.43 6.50 -9.98
C GLY A 399 21.61 7.72 -9.08
N GLU A 400 21.41 8.92 -9.62
CA GLU A 400 21.53 10.17 -8.85
C GLU A 400 20.45 10.27 -7.76
N GLU A 401 19.21 9.87 -8.08
CA GLU A 401 18.10 9.81 -7.11
C GLU A 401 18.45 8.87 -5.94
N GLY A 402 18.98 7.67 -6.22
CA GLY A 402 19.41 6.73 -5.19
C GLY A 402 20.57 7.24 -4.32
N GLN A 403 21.52 7.97 -4.91
CA GLN A 403 22.62 8.59 -4.17
C GLN A 403 22.12 9.64 -3.17
N GLU A 404 21.21 10.51 -3.59
CA GLU A 404 20.62 11.54 -2.72
C GLU A 404 19.75 10.94 -1.61
N LEU A 405 18.96 9.90 -1.93
CA LEU A 405 18.19 9.15 -0.94
C LEU A 405 19.10 8.51 0.12
N ARG A 406 20.17 7.83 -0.30
CA ARG A 406 21.13 7.22 0.62
C ARG A 406 21.82 8.27 1.49
N ALA A 407 22.23 9.40 0.90
CA ALA A 407 22.85 10.51 1.62
C ALA A 407 21.91 11.14 2.66
N ALA A 408 20.60 11.15 2.39
CA ALA A 408 19.57 11.60 3.32
C ALA A 408 19.16 10.54 4.36
N GLY A 409 19.77 9.35 4.35
CA GLY A 409 19.43 8.25 5.25
C GLY A 409 18.04 7.66 4.96
N VAL A 410 17.59 7.69 3.71
CA VAL A 410 16.33 7.08 3.25
C VAL A 410 16.67 5.80 2.48
N ASP A 411 16.05 4.70 2.87
CA ASP A 411 16.20 3.44 2.16
C ASP A 411 15.41 3.47 0.84
N PHE A 412 15.95 2.77 -0.16
CA PHE A 412 15.32 2.69 -1.46
C PHE A 412 15.51 1.34 -2.12
N VAL A 413 14.60 0.99 -3.01
CA VAL A 413 14.62 -0.24 -3.82
C VAL A 413 14.49 0.14 -5.29
N VAL A 414 15.36 -0.43 -6.12
CA VAL A 414 15.25 -0.30 -7.56
C VAL A 414 14.42 -1.45 -8.11
N VAL A 415 13.43 -1.11 -8.93
CA VAL A 415 12.64 -2.07 -9.68
C VAL A 415 12.91 -1.83 -11.17
N PRO A 416 13.69 -2.72 -11.83
CA PRO A 416 14.01 -2.58 -13.24
C PRO A 416 12.76 -2.51 -14.12
N GLY A 417 12.85 -1.72 -15.18
CA GLY A 417 11.80 -1.59 -16.20
C GLY A 417 12.24 -2.14 -17.55
N ILE A 418 11.28 -2.37 -18.45
CA ILE A 418 11.58 -2.70 -19.83
C ILE A 418 12.11 -1.46 -20.55
N SER A 419 13.37 -1.51 -21.01
CA SER A 419 14.02 -0.36 -21.63
C SER A 419 13.65 -0.22 -23.10
N SER A 420 13.41 1.02 -23.53
CA SER A 420 13.18 1.36 -24.93
C SER A 420 14.35 0.97 -25.85
N SER A 421 15.56 0.80 -25.31
CA SER A 421 16.73 0.39 -26.07
C SER A 421 16.57 -0.94 -26.81
N TYR A 422 15.70 -1.85 -26.35
CA TYR A 422 15.48 -3.13 -27.03
C TYR A 422 14.00 -3.45 -27.28
N SER A 423 13.07 -2.90 -26.49
CA SER A 423 11.64 -3.16 -26.68
C SER A 423 11.05 -2.39 -27.85
N VAL A 424 11.44 -1.13 -28.03
CA VAL A 424 10.97 -0.30 -29.15
C VAL A 424 11.41 -0.87 -30.49
N PRO A 425 12.69 -1.25 -30.71
CA PRO A 425 13.10 -1.95 -31.93
C PRO A 425 12.29 -3.22 -32.18
N ALA A 426 12.06 -4.03 -31.15
CA ALA A 426 11.28 -5.27 -31.28
C ALA A 426 9.85 -5.04 -31.76
N TYR A 427 9.18 -3.98 -31.31
CA TYR A 427 7.84 -3.58 -31.79
C TYR A 427 7.86 -2.93 -33.18
N CYS A 428 9.04 -2.54 -33.68
CA CYS A 428 9.25 -2.07 -35.04
C CYS A 428 9.81 -3.16 -35.98
N GLY A 429 9.81 -4.44 -35.57
CA GLY A 429 10.34 -5.54 -36.39
C GLY A 429 11.87 -5.57 -36.48
N ILE A 430 12.58 -4.86 -35.61
CA ILE A 430 14.05 -4.76 -35.63
C ILE A 430 14.62 -5.50 -34.41
N PRO A 431 15.16 -6.71 -34.56
CA PRO A 431 15.86 -7.37 -33.45
C PRO A 431 17.18 -6.64 -33.17
N VAL A 432 17.55 -6.45 -31.90
CA VAL A 432 18.82 -5.78 -31.56
C VAL A 432 20.05 -6.65 -31.83
N THR A 433 19.85 -7.96 -31.95
CA THR A 433 20.88 -8.96 -32.32
C THR A 433 20.29 -9.98 -33.29
N HIS A 434 21.08 -10.48 -34.22
CA HIS A 434 20.69 -11.54 -35.14
C HIS A 434 21.92 -12.35 -35.55
N ARG A 435 21.81 -13.68 -35.67
CA ARG A 435 22.97 -14.57 -35.90
C ARG A 435 23.80 -14.19 -37.14
N ASP A 436 23.12 -13.73 -38.19
CA ASP A 436 23.74 -13.37 -39.46
C ASP A 436 24.14 -11.89 -39.56
N TYR A 437 23.62 -11.01 -38.69
CA TYR A 437 23.78 -9.55 -38.81
C TYR A 437 24.47 -8.87 -37.61
N ALA A 438 24.24 -9.33 -36.38
CA ALA A 438 24.76 -8.70 -35.17
C ALA A 438 24.83 -9.67 -33.98
N SER A 439 26.05 -9.97 -33.51
CA SER A 439 26.31 -10.80 -32.31
C SER A 439 26.35 -9.98 -31.00
N SER A 440 26.40 -8.65 -31.11
CA SER A 440 26.44 -7.69 -30.00
C SER A 440 25.55 -6.47 -30.32
N PHE A 441 25.21 -5.71 -29.28
CA PHE A 441 24.61 -4.38 -29.42
C PHE A 441 25.12 -3.45 -28.31
N HIS A 442 25.11 -2.15 -28.59
CA HIS A 442 25.68 -1.11 -27.73
C HIS A 442 24.64 0.00 -27.53
N VAL A 443 24.34 0.33 -26.28
CA VAL A 443 23.39 1.41 -25.94
C VAL A 443 24.17 2.67 -25.53
N ILE A 444 23.86 3.78 -26.19
CA ILE A 444 24.63 5.02 -26.16
C ILE A 444 23.66 6.18 -25.91
N THR A 445 24.08 7.21 -25.18
CA THR A 445 23.32 8.48 -25.09
C THR A 445 23.72 9.41 -26.23
N GLY A 446 22.75 9.92 -26.97
CA GLY A 446 22.96 10.96 -27.98
C GLY A 446 23.03 12.38 -27.40
N HIS A 447 22.77 12.54 -26.09
CA HIS A 447 22.88 13.81 -25.37
C HIS A 447 23.95 13.73 -24.28
N GLU A 448 25.00 14.54 -24.43
CA GLU A 448 26.06 14.70 -23.42
C GLU A 448 25.71 15.91 -22.54
N GLY A 449 25.64 15.73 -21.22
CA GLY A 449 25.26 16.83 -20.31
C GLY A 449 26.22 18.02 -20.37
N ASN A 450 25.68 19.25 -20.25
CA ASN A 450 26.40 20.54 -20.29
C ASN A 450 27.54 20.72 -19.25
N HIS A 451 27.80 19.75 -18.37
CA HIS A 451 28.76 19.84 -17.28
C HIS A 451 30.20 19.45 -17.65
N LYS A 452 30.48 19.13 -18.93
CA LYS A 452 31.82 18.71 -19.38
C LYS A 452 32.29 19.53 -20.58
N ASN A 453 32.79 20.73 -20.33
CA ASN A 453 33.64 21.61 -21.17
C ASN A 453 33.77 21.32 -22.69
N GLY A 454 32.67 21.18 -23.43
CA GLY A 454 32.64 21.24 -24.90
C GLY A 454 33.42 20.16 -25.67
N ALA A 455 33.94 19.12 -25.02
CA ALA A 455 34.60 17.98 -25.66
C ALA A 455 33.65 16.79 -25.71
N THR A 456 33.46 16.21 -26.90
CA THR A 456 32.67 15.01 -27.11
C THR A 456 33.28 13.86 -26.31
N VAL A 457 32.53 13.29 -25.36
CA VAL A 457 33.01 12.19 -24.51
C VAL A 457 32.96 10.86 -25.25
N LEU A 458 32.07 10.73 -26.23
CA LEU A 458 31.97 9.54 -27.06
C LEU A 458 33.15 9.42 -28.05
N ASP A 459 33.87 8.31 -27.96
CA ASP A 459 34.88 7.93 -28.95
C ASP A 459 34.19 7.34 -30.19
N TYR A 460 33.79 8.23 -31.10
CA TYR A 460 33.23 7.85 -32.39
C TYR A 460 34.20 7.03 -33.25
N GLY A 461 35.51 7.13 -33.02
CA GLY A 461 36.53 6.30 -33.65
C GLY A 461 36.35 4.82 -33.31
N THR A 462 36.06 4.52 -32.04
CA THR A 462 35.72 3.18 -31.57
C THR A 462 34.33 2.77 -32.05
N LEU A 463 33.30 3.59 -31.82
CA LEU A 463 31.91 3.27 -32.22
C LEU A 463 31.76 2.97 -33.72
N ALA A 464 32.50 3.66 -34.58
CA ALA A 464 32.48 3.43 -36.02
C ALA A 464 33.05 2.04 -36.40
N ARG A 465 33.98 1.50 -35.60
CA ARG A 465 34.61 0.19 -35.83
C ARG A 465 33.89 -0.96 -35.13
N GLU A 466 33.12 -0.69 -34.08
CA GLU A 466 32.34 -1.72 -33.40
C GLU A 466 31.42 -2.45 -34.38
N GLU A 467 31.45 -3.77 -34.31
CA GLU A 467 30.53 -4.65 -35.02
C GLU A 467 29.21 -4.78 -34.23
N GLY A 468 28.12 -5.14 -34.91
CA GLY A 468 26.79 -5.25 -34.30
C GLY A 468 25.96 -3.97 -34.35
N THR A 469 24.97 -3.89 -33.46
CA THR A 469 23.93 -2.85 -33.50
C THR A 469 24.24 -1.70 -32.54
N LEU A 470 24.26 -0.46 -33.03
CA LEU A 470 24.40 0.73 -32.19
C LEU A 470 23.03 1.36 -31.95
N ILE A 471 22.72 1.63 -30.68
CA ILE A 471 21.43 2.19 -30.26
C ILE A 471 21.68 3.50 -29.52
N PHE A 472 21.25 4.62 -30.10
CA PHE A 472 21.37 5.94 -29.51
C PHE A 472 20.03 6.37 -28.90
N LEU A 473 19.98 6.48 -27.58
CA LEU A 473 18.86 7.06 -26.84
C LEU A 473 19.01 8.58 -26.78
N MET A 474 17.90 9.33 -26.74
CA MET A 474 17.91 10.80 -26.65
C MET A 474 18.73 11.50 -27.76
N GLY A 475 18.87 10.85 -28.92
CA GLY A 475 19.77 11.29 -29.98
C GLY A 475 19.14 12.14 -31.08
N LEU A 476 17.82 12.23 -31.17
CA LEU A 476 17.14 12.81 -32.34
C LEU A 476 17.65 14.20 -32.74
N LYS A 477 17.76 15.13 -31.78
CA LYS A 477 18.28 16.50 -32.05
C LYS A 477 19.75 16.52 -32.48
N ASN A 478 20.53 15.52 -32.07
CA ASN A 478 21.96 15.40 -32.36
C ASN A 478 22.24 14.40 -33.50
N LEU A 479 21.20 13.87 -34.15
CA LEU A 479 21.31 12.85 -35.19
C LEU A 479 22.26 13.25 -36.33
N PRO A 480 22.23 14.49 -36.88
CA PRO A 480 23.15 14.89 -37.93
C PRO A 480 24.63 14.78 -37.53
N ASN A 481 24.94 15.11 -36.27
CA ASN A 481 26.31 15.00 -35.75
C ASN A 481 26.70 13.55 -35.50
N ILE A 482 25.78 12.71 -34.98
CA ILE A 482 26.03 11.28 -34.76
C ILE A 482 26.39 10.61 -36.09
N VAL A 483 25.56 10.82 -37.12
CA VAL A 483 25.76 10.29 -38.47
C VAL A 483 27.09 10.76 -39.05
N LYS A 484 27.35 12.08 -39.04
CA LYS A 484 28.59 12.65 -39.56
C LYS A 484 29.82 12.04 -38.92
N ASN A 485 29.86 11.98 -37.58
CA ASN A 485 31.02 11.45 -36.87
C ASN A 485 31.23 9.95 -37.11
N LEU A 486 30.17 9.14 -37.21
CA LEU A 486 30.31 7.72 -37.53
C LEU A 486 30.92 7.51 -38.93
N ILE A 487 30.46 8.27 -39.93
CA ILE A 487 30.97 8.19 -41.30
C ILE A 487 32.42 8.67 -41.38
N GLU A 488 32.75 9.82 -40.79
CA GLU A 488 34.11 10.39 -40.79
C GLU A 488 35.12 9.45 -40.10
N ASN A 489 34.67 8.65 -39.14
CA ASN A 489 35.49 7.67 -38.44
C ASN A 489 35.49 6.26 -39.08
N GLY A 490 34.87 6.09 -40.25
CA GLY A 490 35.00 4.90 -41.09
C GLY A 490 33.82 3.94 -41.09
N LYS A 491 32.66 4.28 -40.49
CA LYS A 491 31.42 3.51 -40.66
C LYS A 491 30.92 3.69 -42.09
N ASN A 492 30.46 2.62 -42.73
CA ASN A 492 29.98 2.66 -44.12
C ASN A 492 28.72 3.57 -44.22
N PRO A 493 28.70 4.59 -45.10
CA PRO A 493 27.51 5.44 -45.31
C PRO A 493 26.23 4.66 -45.68
N LYS A 494 26.39 3.47 -46.26
CA LYS A 494 25.28 2.58 -46.63
C LYS A 494 24.78 1.68 -45.51
N THR A 495 25.39 1.74 -44.31
CA THR A 495 24.91 0.95 -43.16
C THR A 495 23.45 1.32 -42.87
N PRO A 496 22.55 0.34 -42.75
CA PRO A 496 21.15 0.60 -42.43
C PRO A 496 20.97 1.33 -41.09
N ALA A 497 20.01 2.25 -41.06
CA ALA A 497 19.69 3.05 -39.88
C ALA A 497 18.17 3.27 -39.78
N GLY A 498 17.65 3.20 -38.56
CA GLY A 498 16.25 3.41 -38.23
C GLY A 498 16.11 4.44 -37.11
N VAL A 499 15.09 5.31 -37.19
CA VAL A 499 14.72 6.21 -36.10
C VAL A 499 13.27 5.95 -35.71
N LEU A 500 13.09 5.56 -34.45
CA LEU A 500 11.86 4.98 -33.93
C LEU A 500 11.28 5.93 -32.88
N GLN A 501 10.13 6.52 -33.16
CA GLN A 501 9.40 7.43 -32.26
C GLN A 501 8.31 6.67 -31.51
N GLU A 502 8.15 7.00 -30.22
CA GLU A 502 7.01 6.56 -29.39
C GLU A 502 6.67 5.08 -29.57
N GLY A 503 7.69 4.21 -29.57
CA GLY A 503 7.47 2.79 -29.80
C GLY A 503 6.57 2.16 -28.74
N THR A 504 5.90 1.07 -29.10
CA THR A 504 4.90 0.36 -28.28
C THR A 504 3.58 1.12 -28.06
N THR A 505 3.41 2.32 -28.63
CA THR A 505 2.17 3.10 -28.55
C THR A 505 1.45 3.13 -29.91
N ALA A 506 0.24 3.67 -29.95
CA ALA A 506 -0.47 3.89 -31.22
C ALA A 506 0.16 5.02 -32.05
N ARG A 507 0.98 5.90 -31.45
CA ARG A 507 1.72 6.96 -32.17
C ARG A 507 3.09 6.50 -32.67
N GLN A 508 3.38 5.20 -32.58
CA GLN A 508 4.62 4.64 -33.09
C GLN A 508 4.85 5.05 -34.55
N LYS A 509 6.00 5.67 -34.80
CA LYS A 509 6.47 6.01 -36.15
C LYS A 509 7.89 5.54 -36.35
N MET A 510 8.24 5.25 -37.59
CA MET A 510 9.55 4.75 -37.95
C MET A 510 10.02 5.40 -39.25
N ALA A 511 11.26 5.88 -39.23
CA ALA A 511 12.01 6.30 -40.41
C ALA A 511 13.14 5.29 -40.66
N VAL A 512 13.14 4.60 -41.80
CA VAL A 512 14.20 3.65 -42.19
C VAL A 512 14.97 4.17 -43.39
N GLY A 513 16.29 4.08 -43.33
CA GLY A 513 17.20 4.48 -44.38
C GLY A 513 18.60 3.93 -44.15
N THR A 514 19.59 4.66 -44.63
CA THR A 514 21.02 4.40 -44.39
C THR A 514 21.64 5.59 -43.67
N LEU A 515 22.85 5.43 -43.12
CA LEU A 515 23.55 6.57 -42.50
C LEU A 515 23.64 7.78 -43.43
N GLU A 516 23.79 7.59 -44.75
CA GLU A 516 23.92 8.71 -45.70
C GLU A 516 22.65 9.56 -45.86
N ASN A 517 21.45 9.00 -45.61
CA ASN A 517 20.17 9.68 -45.90
C ASN A 517 19.19 9.75 -44.72
N ILE A 518 19.47 9.08 -43.59
CA ILE A 518 18.52 8.95 -42.47
C ILE A 518 18.05 10.30 -41.91
N VAL A 519 18.89 11.34 -41.96
CA VAL A 519 18.53 12.69 -41.52
C VAL A 519 17.41 13.28 -42.39
N GLU A 520 17.54 13.16 -43.72
CA GLU A 520 16.52 13.62 -44.66
C GLU A 520 15.22 12.79 -44.54
N VAL A 521 15.35 11.48 -44.33
CA VAL A 521 14.20 10.60 -44.09
C VAL A 521 13.46 11.00 -42.82
N VAL A 522 14.17 11.26 -41.72
CA VAL A 522 13.59 11.71 -40.45
C VAL A 522 12.82 13.02 -40.60
N GLU A 523 13.35 13.98 -41.35
CA GLU A 523 12.67 15.24 -41.64
C GLU A 523 11.41 15.03 -42.51
N ARG A 524 11.51 14.17 -43.54
CA ARG A 524 10.40 13.84 -44.43
C ARG A 524 9.26 13.12 -43.70
N GLU A 525 9.57 12.15 -42.86
CA GLU A 525 8.58 11.39 -42.07
C GLU A 525 8.07 12.17 -40.84
N GLY A 526 8.64 13.35 -40.56
CA GLY A 526 8.21 14.22 -39.46
C GLY A 526 8.40 13.60 -38.08
N ILE A 527 9.50 12.87 -37.87
CA ILE A 527 9.80 12.18 -36.61
C ILE A 527 10.13 13.22 -35.51
N GLN A 528 9.54 13.04 -34.33
CA GLN A 528 9.66 13.92 -33.17
C GLN A 528 10.16 13.16 -31.92
N THR A 529 10.49 13.90 -30.87
CA THR A 529 10.85 13.31 -29.57
C THR A 529 9.61 12.92 -28.78
N PRO A 530 9.63 11.79 -28.04
CA PRO A 530 10.77 10.89 -27.80
C PRO A 530 11.02 9.90 -28.93
N ALA A 531 12.29 9.75 -29.34
CA ALA A 531 12.72 8.79 -30.35
C ALA A 531 14.11 8.22 -30.05
N ILE A 532 14.37 7.01 -30.57
CA ILE A 532 15.65 6.33 -30.50
C ILE A 532 16.20 6.09 -31.91
N THR A 533 17.52 6.03 -32.06
CA THR A 533 18.17 5.71 -33.33
C THR A 533 18.84 4.36 -33.23
N VAL A 534 18.61 3.49 -34.20
CA VAL A 534 19.21 2.16 -34.35
C VAL A 534 20.06 2.17 -35.61
N VAL A 535 21.33 1.74 -35.53
CA VAL A 535 22.26 1.66 -36.66
C VAL A 535 22.85 0.27 -36.71
N GLY A 536 22.70 -0.41 -37.85
CA GLY A 536 23.22 -1.75 -38.06
C GLY A 536 22.36 -2.55 -39.03
N ASP A 537 22.91 -3.64 -39.56
CA ASP A 537 22.27 -4.43 -40.62
C ASP A 537 20.93 -5.04 -40.19
N VAL A 538 20.70 -5.24 -38.88
CA VAL A 538 19.41 -5.70 -38.34
C VAL A 538 18.22 -4.83 -38.73
N VAL A 539 18.44 -3.55 -39.06
CA VAL A 539 17.37 -2.64 -39.48
C VAL A 539 16.76 -3.08 -40.82
N SER A 540 17.48 -3.83 -41.67
CA SER A 540 16.93 -4.34 -42.92
C SER A 540 15.81 -5.37 -42.73
N LEU A 541 15.65 -5.90 -41.52
CA LEU A 541 14.60 -6.86 -41.17
C LEU A 541 13.26 -6.20 -40.79
N ALA A 542 13.22 -4.87 -40.66
CA ALA A 542 12.05 -4.14 -40.18
C ALA A 542 10.77 -4.51 -40.95
N ASP A 543 10.84 -4.53 -42.28
CA ASP A 543 9.70 -4.85 -43.14
C ASP A 543 9.31 -6.34 -43.08
N GLU A 544 10.30 -7.23 -43.01
CA GLU A 544 10.08 -8.69 -42.97
C GLU A 544 9.42 -9.13 -41.65
N LEU A 545 9.79 -8.50 -40.54
CA LEU A 545 9.36 -8.86 -39.19
C LEU A 545 8.29 -7.91 -38.63
N SER A 546 7.68 -7.06 -39.46
CA SER A 546 6.63 -6.13 -39.05
C SER A 546 5.38 -6.89 -38.58
N TRP A 547 5.23 -7.03 -37.26
CA TRP A 547 4.12 -7.76 -36.64
C TRP A 547 3.08 -6.87 -35.92
N TYR A 548 3.44 -5.63 -35.61
CA TYR A 548 2.63 -4.67 -34.85
C TYR A 548 1.92 -3.67 -35.78
N GLY A 549 0.72 -3.22 -35.42
CA GLY A 549 0.01 -2.15 -36.14
C GLY A 549 -0.80 -2.57 -37.38
N GLY A 550 -1.13 -3.87 -37.53
CA GLY A 550 -1.89 -4.42 -38.68
C GLY A 550 -3.39 -4.66 -38.43
N LYS A 551 -3.96 -4.11 -37.37
CA LYS A 551 -5.34 -4.36 -36.90
C LYS A 551 -6.27 -3.16 -37.17
N PRO A 552 -7.62 -3.34 -37.14
CA PRO A 552 -8.58 -2.30 -37.53
C PRO A 552 -8.43 -0.96 -36.82
N LEU A 553 -8.02 -0.96 -35.54
CA LEU A 553 -7.83 0.25 -34.73
C LEU A 553 -6.36 0.62 -34.55
N SER A 554 -5.46 0.09 -35.37
CA SER A 554 -4.04 0.44 -35.31
C SER A 554 -3.85 1.93 -35.56
N GLY A 555 -3.04 2.57 -34.71
CA GLY A 555 -2.83 4.02 -34.76
C GLY A 555 -3.83 4.86 -33.97
N GLN A 556 -4.88 4.24 -33.41
CA GLN A 556 -5.91 4.93 -32.64
C GLN A 556 -5.61 4.89 -31.14
N ARG A 557 -5.69 6.04 -30.49
CA ARG A 557 -5.64 6.20 -29.03
C ARG A 557 -7.03 6.41 -28.49
N VAL A 558 -7.45 5.53 -27.58
CA VAL A 558 -8.81 5.54 -27.05
C VAL A 558 -8.75 5.73 -25.54
N LEU A 559 -9.26 6.87 -25.05
CA LEU A 559 -9.44 7.10 -23.63
C LEU A 559 -10.64 6.30 -23.12
N VAL A 560 -10.38 5.35 -22.22
CA VAL A 560 -11.39 4.48 -21.64
C VAL A 560 -11.79 5.03 -20.28
N THR A 561 -12.99 5.65 -20.20
CA THR A 561 -13.48 6.29 -18.97
C THR A 561 -14.54 5.45 -18.25
N GLY A 562 -14.94 5.90 -17.05
CA GLY A 562 -15.99 5.29 -16.24
C GLY A 562 -15.46 4.67 -14.95
N SER A 563 -16.13 3.62 -14.47
CA SER A 563 -15.67 2.86 -13.30
C SER A 563 -14.51 1.94 -13.67
N ARG A 564 -13.69 1.57 -12.67
CA ARG A 564 -12.59 0.61 -12.85
C ARG A 564 -13.06 -0.69 -13.51
N SER A 565 -14.20 -1.23 -13.08
CA SER A 565 -14.82 -2.43 -13.67
C SER A 565 -15.19 -2.29 -15.15
N MET A 566 -15.62 -1.10 -15.58
CA MET A 566 -15.93 -0.85 -16.99
C MET A 566 -14.64 -0.79 -17.81
N VAL A 567 -13.63 -0.08 -17.30
CA VAL A 567 -12.33 0.08 -17.94
C VAL A 567 -11.67 -1.29 -18.14
N GLU A 568 -11.64 -2.13 -17.09
CA GLU A 568 -11.07 -3.49 -17.13
C GLU A 568 -11.77 -4.40 -18.15
N ARG A 569 -13.04 -4.13 -18.49
CA ARG A 569 -13.79 -4.87 -19.50
C ARG A 569 -13.59 -4.34 -20.92
N LEU A 570 -13.48 -3.03 -21.11
CA LEU A 570 -13.42 -2.40 -22.43
C LEU A 570 -12.00 -2.33 -22.99
N SER A 571 -11.00 -2.03 -22.15
CA SER A 571 -9.61 -1.87 -22.61
C SER A 571 -9.05 -3.11 -23.33
N PRO A 572 -9.26 -4.36 -22.85
CA PRO A 572 -8.76 -5.54 -23.56
C PRO A 572 -9.35 -5.72 -24.96
N LEU A 573 -10.64 -5.42 -25.14
CA LEU A 573 -11.31 -5.52 -26.44
C LEU A 573 -10.74 -4.53 -27.46
N LEU A 574 -10.45 -3.30 -27.01
CA LEU A 574 -9.80 -2.29 -27.85
C LEU A 574 -8.37 -2.67 -28.24
N LYS A 575 -7.59 -3.22 -27.29
CA LYS A 575 -6.21 -3.70 -27.54
C LYS A 575 -6.17 -4.87 -28.52
N GLU A 576 -7.13 -5.80 -28.46
CA GLU A 576 -7.23 -6.94 -29.38
C GLU A 576 -7.43 -6.51 -30.85
N GLU A 577 -8.10 -5.37 -31.03
CA GLU A 577 -8.32 -4.68 -32.30
C GLU A 577 -7.21 -3.67 -32.65
N GLY A 578 -6.15 -3.60 -31.84
CA GLY A 578 -4.91 -2.85 -32.09
C GLY A 578 -4.89 -1.38 -31.65
N ALA A 579 -5.90 -0.93 -30.89
CA ALA A 579 -5.88 0.41 -30.32
C ALA A 579 -4.94 0.51 -29.10
N GLU A 580 -4.38 1.69 -28.88
CA GLU A 580 -3.84 2.06 -27.57
C GLU A 580 -5.00 2.45 -26.65
N ALA A 581 -5.43 1.50 -25.82
CA ALA A 581 -6.47 1.74 -24.82
C ALA A 581 -5.88 2.39 -23.56
N ILE A 582 -6.18 3.66 -23.35
CA ILE A 582 -5.73 4.41 -22.17
C ILE A 582 -6.77 4.18 -21.05
N SER A 583 -6.52 3.15 -20.24
CA SER A 583 -7.36 2.78 -19.10
C SER A 583 -7.38 3.88 -18.03
N PHE A 584 -8.47 4.65 -17.92
CA PHE A 584 -8.50 5.81 -17.04
C PHE A 584 -9.86 5.98 -16.34
N SER A 585 -10.05 5.25 -15.24
CA SER A 585 -11.28 5.37 -14.45
C SER A 585 -11.39 6.75 -13.81
N LEU A 586 -12.56 7.36 -13.97
CA LEU A 586 -12.90 8.69 -13.46
C LEU A 586 -13.77 8.64 -12.20
N ILE A 587 -14.44 7.51 -12.00
CA ILE A 587 -15.37 7.30 -10.91
C ILE A 587 -15.07 5.99 -10.20
N ARG A 588 -15.30 5.96 -8.89
CA ARG A 588 -15.31 4.75 -8.08
C ARG A 588 -16.61 4.65 -7.29
N THR A 589 -16.88 3.47 -6.77
CA THR A 589 -18.02 3.21 -5.89
C THR A 589 -17.55 3.09 -4.46
N GLU A 590 -18.08 3.91 -3.57
CA GLU A 590 -17.84 3.79 -2.14
C GLU A 590 -19.06 3.13 -1.50
N ALA A 591 -18.82 1.99 -0.86
CA ALA A 591 -19.87 1.22 -0.18
C ALA A 591 -20.41 2.03 1.02
N MET A 592 -21.72 2.00 1.20
CA MET A 592 -22.40 2.71 2.28
C MET A 592 -22.83 1.72 3.37
N ASP A 593 -22.43 1.96 4.62
CA ASP A 593 -22.94 1.23 5.77
C ASP A 593 -24.21 1.91 6.28
N THR A 594 -25.36 1.36 5.90
CA THR A 594 -26.68 1.91 6.23
C THR A 594 -27.39 1.00 7.24
N PRO A 595 -27.99 1.56 8.32
CA PRO A 595 -28.82 0.79 9.25
C PRO A 595 -30.00 0.07 8.56
N GLU A 596 -30.45 0.57 7.41
CA GLU A 596 -31.44 -0.04 6.55
C GLU A 596 -30.96 -1.37 5.98
N PHE A 597 -29.69 -1.45 5.56
CA PHE A 597 -29.10 -2.69 5.06
C PHE A 597 -29.04 -3.77 6.15
N ASP A 598 -28.53 -3.42 7.32
CA ASP A 598 -28.43 -4.36 8.44
C ASP A 598 -29.80 -4.90 8.87
N ARG A 599 -30.82 -4.02 8.91
CA ARG A 599 -32.21 -4.42 9.18
C ARG A 599 -32.77 -5.32 8.09
N ALA A 600 -32.55 -5.00 6.82
CA ALA A 600 -33.00 -5.83 5.71
C ALA A 600 -32.34 -7.21 5.72
N MET A 601 -31.05 -7.29 6.08
CA MET A 601 -30.33 -8.57 6.18
C MET A 601 -30.75 -9.38 7.41
N ALA A 602 -31.13 -8.73 8.51
CA ALA A 602 -31.68 -9.42 9.68
C ALA A 602 -33.09 -9.97 9.43
N ASP A 603 -33.89 -9.28 8.61
CA ASP A 603 -35.27 -9.64 8.24
C ASP A 603 -35.36 -10.24 6.82
N ILE A 604 -34.30 -10.93 6.37
CA ILE A 604 -34.19 -11.34 4.97
C ILE A 604 -35.29 -12.31 4.54
N ASP A 605 -35.73 -13.18 5.45
CA ASP A 605 -36.78 -14.18 5.23
C ASP A 605 -38.15 -13.55 4.95
N SER A 606 -38.32 -12.24 5.22
CA SER A 606 -39.56 -11.52 4.92
C SER A 606 -39.66 -11.08 3.45
N TYR A 607 -38.54 -11.03 2.72
CA TYR A 607 -38.51 -10.56 1.33
C TYR A 607 -38.70 -11.73 0.37
N THR A 608 -39.56 -11.54 -0.64
CA THR A 608 -39.75 -12.53 -1.72
C THR A 608 -38.96 -12.18 -2.97
N TRP A 609 -38.52 -10.93 -3.10
CA TRP A 609 -37.71 -10.43 -4.21
C TRP A 609 -36.54 -9.59 -3.75
N ILE A 610 -35.37 -9.79 -4.36
CA ILE A 610 -34.25 -8.86 -4.33
C ILE A 610 -34.04 -8.29 -5.73
N VAL A 611 -33.98 -6.97 -5.82
CA VAL A 611 -33.73 -6.27 -7.09
C VAL A 611 -32.40 -5.56 -7.02
N LEU A 612 -31.50 -5.92 -7.93
CA LEU A 612 -30.19 -5.31 -8.08
C LEU A 612 -30.18 -4.47 -9.35
N THR A 613 -29.97 -3.17 -9.17
CA THR A 613 -30.13 -2.20 -10.26
C THR A 613 -28.87 -1.96 -11.08
N SER A 614 -27.71 -2.43 -10.62
CA SER A 614 -26.42 -2.26 -11.29
C SER A 614 -25.44 -3.38 -10.93
N ALA A 615 -24.47 -3.65 -11.80
CA ALA A 615 -23.38 -4.60 -11.52
C ALA A 615 -22.58 -4.21 -10.27
N ASN A 616 -22.33 -2.90 -10.06
CA ASN A 616 -21.65 -2.43 -8.85
C ASN A 616 -22.47 -2.71 -7.57
N GLY A 617 -23.80 -2.65 -7.67
CA GLY A 617 -24.69 -3.01 -6.57
C GLY A 617 -24.61 -4.50 -6.23
N VAL A 618 -24.42 -5.36 -7.23
CA VAL A 618 -24.18 -6.80 -7.02
C VAL A 618 -22.89 -7.01 -6.23
N GLU A 619 -21.77 -6.44 -6.70
CA GLU A 619 -20.48 -6.61 -6.01
C GLU A 619 -20.53 -6.10 -4.56
N CYS A 620 -21.07 -4.89 -4.35
CA CYS A 620 -21.21 -4.31 -3.02
C CYS A 620 -22.10 -5.18 -2.09
N PHE A 621 -23.19 -5.74 -2.63
CA PHE A 621 -24.06 -6.63 -1.89
C PHE A 621 -23.30 -7.88 -1.40
N PHE A 622 -22.60 -8.58 -2.29
CA PHE A 622 -21.88 -9.81 -1.92
C PHE A 622 -20.68 -9.54 -1.02
N ASP A 623 -19.97 -8.43 -1.19
CA ASP A 623 -18.88 -8.07 -0.29
C ASP A 623 -19.37 -7.77 1.13
N LYS A 624 -20.53 -7.12 1.26
CA LYS A 624 -21.19 -6.96 2.56
C LYS A 624 -21.62 -8.29 3.18
N LEU A 625 -22.19 -9.22 2.39
CA LEU A 625 -22.53 -10.56 2.88
C LEU A 625 -21.30 -11.31 3.43
N LYS A 626 -20.18 -11.27 2.69
CA LYS A 626 -18.91 -11.86 3.15
C LYS A 626 -18.44 -11.24 4.46
N ALA A 627 -18.49 -9.90 4.58
CA ALA A 627 -18.10 -9.19 5.80
C ALA A 627 -18.98 -9.59 7.01
N MET A 628 -20.28 -9.78 6.79
CA MET A 628 -21.23 -10.25 7.80
C MET A 628 -21.19 -11.76 8.06
N ARG A 629 -20.43 -12.52 7.25
CA ARG A 629 -20.43 -13.99 7.23
C ARG A 629 -21.82 -14.59 7.00
N LYS A 630 -22.62 -13.96 6.14
CA LYS A 630 -23.95 -14.43 5.74
C LYS A 630 -23.85 -15.29 4.47
N ASP A 631 -24.63 -16.35 4.41
CA ASP A 631 -24.50 -17.38 3.35
C ASP A 631 -25.55 -17.19 2.26
N ILE A 632 -25.22 -17.53 1.01
CA ILE A 632 -26.16 -17.49 -0.11
C ILE A 632 -27.38 -18.41 0.09
N ARG A 633 -27.24 -19.46 0.91
CA ARG A 633 -28.33 -20.37 1.29
C ARG A 633 -29.45 -19.65 2.07
N ASP A 634 -29.19 -18.49 2.62
CA ASP A 634 -30.19 -17.66 3.30
C ASP A 634 -31.20 -17.05 2.31
N PHE A 635 -30.95 -17.11 1.00
CA PHE A 635 -31.84 -16.58 -0.05
C PHE A 635 -32.62 -17.68 -0.79
N LYS A 636 -32.75 -18.90 -0.24
CA LYS A 636 -33.29 -20.08 -0.94
C LYS A 636 -34.71 -19.92 -1.52
N ASP A 637 -35.52 -19.03 -0.95
CA ASP A 637 -36.92 -18.79 -1.34
C ASP A 637 -37.11 -17.37 -1.94
N VAL A 638 -36.01 -16.69 -2.28
CA VAL A 638 -36.01 -15.30 -2.78
C VAL A 638 -35.72 -15.28 -4.27
N HIS A 639 -36.55 -14.57 -5.03
CA HIS A 639 -36.32 -14.33 -6.46
C HIS A 639 -35.41 -13.12 -6.69
N PHE A 640 -34.58 -13.20 -7.72
CA PHE A 640 -33.67 -12.13 -8.11
C PHE A 640 -34.09 -11.47 -9.41
N ALA A 641 -34.10 -10.15 -9.43
CA ALA A 641 -34.34 -9.40 -10.64
C ALA A 641 -33.24 -8.36 -10.88
N VAL A 642 -32.85 -8.19 -12.14
CA VAL A 642 -31.76 -7.30 -12.54
C VAL A 642 -32.16 -6.46 -13.76
N ILE A 643 -31.64 -5.23 -13.86
CA ILE A 643 -32.07 -4.30 -14.91
C ILE A 643 -31.49 -4.64 -16.31
N GLY A 644 -30.31 -5.25 -16.40
CA GLY A 644 -29.69 -5.54 -17.70
C GLY A 644 -28.56 -6.55 -17.64
N ASP A 645 -28.05 -6.93 -18.81
CA ASP A 645 -27.11 -8.05 -18.98
C ASP A 645 -25.81 -7.88 -18.18
N GLY A 646 -25.30 -6.67 -18.02
CA GLY A 646 -24.12 -6.42 -17.19
C GLY A 646 -24.35 -6.78 -15.72
N THR A 647 -25.52 -6.45 -15.18
CA THR A 647 -25.91 -6.77 -13.79
C THR A 647 -26.20 -8.26 -13.64
N LYS A 648 -26.83 -8.88 -14.65
CA LYS A 648 -27.05 -10.32 -14.72
C LYS A 648 -25.72 -11.08 -14.64
N ASN A 649 -24.77 -10.75 -15.50
CA ASN A 649 -23.49 -11.44 -15.56
C ASN A 649 -22.72 -11.31 -14.24
N ALA A 650 -22.79 -10.15 -13.57
CA ALA A 650 -22.21 -9.97 -12.24
C ALA A 650 -22.88 -10.91 -11.21
N LEU A 651 -24.21 -10.98 -11.21
CA LEU A 651 -24.96 -11.84 -10.28
C LEU A 651 -24.66 -13.33 -10.49
N GLU A 652 -24.57 -13.77 -11.75
CA GLU A 652 -24.19 -15.13 -12.12
C GLU A 652 -22.76 -15.47 -11.72
N GLY A 653 -21.85 -14.49 -11.71
CA GLY A 653 -20.49 -14.64 -11.20
C GLY A 653 -20.42 -15.03 -9.71
N HIS A 654 -21.46 -14.70 -8.94
CA HIS A 654 -21.61 -15.13 -7.54
C HIS A 654 -22.52 -16.36 -7.37
N GLY A 655 -22.87 -17.04 -8.48
CA GLY A 655 -23.61 -18.30 -8.47
C GLY A 655 -25.13 -18.16 -8.36
N ILE A 656 -25.68 -16.97 -8.59
CA ILE A 656 -27.14 -16.73 -8.60
C ILE A 656 -27.60 -16.38 -10.01
N TYR A 657 -28.64 -17.06 -10.50
CA TYR A 657 -29.29 -16.73 -11.77
C TYR A 657 -30.46 -15.78 -11.52
N SER A 658 -30.59 -14.72 -12.32
CA SER A 658 -31.73 -13.81 -12.23
C SER A 658 -33.01 -14.46 -12.78
N ASP A 659 -34.11 -14.38 -12.03
CA ASP A 659 -35.44 -14.81 -12.46
C ASP A 659 -36.08 -13.85 -13.47
N LEU A 660 -35.74 -12.55 -13.41
CA LEU A 660 -36.34 -11.52 -14.26
C LEU A 660 -35.33 -10.48 -14.75
N ILE A 661 -35.43 -10.19 -16.05
CA ILE A 661 -34.71 -9.12 -16.76
C ILE A 661 -35.69 -8.42 -17.70
N PRO A 662 -35.79 -7.08 -17.69
CA PRO A 662 -36.69 -6.36 -18.60
C PRO A 662 -36.16 -6.38 -20.04
N THR A 663 -37.05 -6.23 -21.02
CA THR A 663 -36.68 -6.18 -22.45
C THR A 663 -35.90 -4.93 -22.83
N ALA A 664 -36.02 -3.86 -22.05
CA ALA A 664 -35.23 -2.63 -22.15
C ALA A 664 -34.63 -2.27 -20.78
N TYR A 665 -33.40 -1.75 -20.77
CA TYR A 665 -32.59 -1.64 -19.55
C TYR A 665 -32.81 -0.32 -18.80
N SER A 666 -34.04 -0.05 -18.37
CA SER A 666 -34.38 1.15 -17.57
C SER A 666 -35.21 0.83 -16.32
N SER A 667 -35.17 1.71 -15.31
CA SER A 667 -36.01 1.59 -14.10
C SER A 667 -37.50 1.50 -14.44
N LYS A 668 -37.93 2.18 -15.51
CA LYS A 668 -39.32 2.19 -15.96
C LYS A 668 -39.71 0.83 -16.57
N ASP A 669 -38.85 0.30 -17.42
CA ASP A 669 -39.08 -0.99 -18.07
C ASP A 669 -38.99 -2.14 -17.07
N MET A 670 -38.10 -2.01 -16.08
CA MET A 670 -38.05 -2.92 -14.93
C MET A 670 -39.37 -2.97 -14.18
N ALA A 671 -39.94 -1.80 -13.82
CA ALA A 671 -41.23 -1.75 -13.16
C ALA A 671 -42.35 -2.38 -14.02
N ALA A 672 -42.36 -2.07 -15.32
CA ALA A 672 -43.35 -2.61 -16.26
C ALA A 672 -43.23 -4.13 -16.44
N ALA A 673 -42.02 -4.69 -16.34
CA ALA A 673 -41.78 -6.13 -16.40
C ALA A 673 -42.12 -6.83 -15.08
N MET A 674 -41.77 -6.23 -13.93
CA MET A 674 -41.95 -6.87 -12.62
C MET A 674 -43.40 -6.85 -12.12
N VAL A 675 -44.04 -5.67 -12.14
CA VAL A 675 -45.35 -5.45 -11.50
C VAL A 675 -46.43 -6.45 -11.95
N PRO A 676 -46.55 -6.82 -13.25
CA PRO A 676 -47.55 -7.80 -13.69
C PRO A 676 -47.37 -9.21 -13.13
N HIS A 677 -46.18 -9.56 -12.65
CA HIS A 677 -45.84 -10.89 -12.12
C HIS A 677 -45.84 -10.95 -10.58
N MET A 678 -46.08 -9.81 -9.91
CA MET A 678 -46.07 -9.71 -8.45
C MET A 678 -47.46 -9.93 -7.84
N LYS A 679 -47.47 -10.57 -6.67
CA LYS A 679 -48.65 -10.73 -5.81
C LYS A 679 -48.70 -9.58 -4.80
N PRO A 680 -49.90 -9.20 -4.29
CA PRO A 680 -50.01 -8.20 -3.22
C PRO A 680 -49.28 -8.56 -1.91
N THR A 681 -48.93 -9.84 -1.73
CA THR A 681 -48.15 -10.34 -0.58
C THR A 681 -46.65 -10.31 -0.79
N ASP A 682 -46.18 -9.99 -2.00
CA ASP A 682 -44.75 -9.91 -2.27
C ASP A 682 -44.13 -8.69 -1.60
N LYS A 683 -42.91 -8.87 -1.10
CA LYS A 683 -42.12 -7.82 -0.46
C LYS A 683 -40.77 -7.72 -1.14
N VAL A 684 -40.44 -6.53 -1.62
CA VAL A 684 -39.29 -6.29 -2.51
C VAL A 684 -38.17 -5.57 -1.76
N LEU A 685 -36.97 -6.14 -1.78
CA LEU A 685 -35.75 -5.45 -1.35
C LEU A 685 -35.07 -4.82 -2.58
N LEU A 686 -35.15 -3.49 -2.70
CA LEU A 686 -34.50 -2.73 -3.75
C LEU A 686 -33.10 -2.31 -3.32
N LEU A 687 -32.08 -2.90 -3.95
CA LEU A 687 -30.67 -2.61 -3.73
C LEU A 687 -30.11 -1.75 -4.86
N ARG A 688 -29.66 -0.54 -4.53
CA ARG A 688 -29.41 0.51 -5.52
C ARG A 688 -28.27 1.46 -5.14
N ALA A 689 -27.83 2.25 -6.11
CA ALA A 689 -27.02 3.43 -5.86
C ALA A 689 -27.84 4.50 -5.12
N GLU A 690 -27.17 5.34 -4.32
CA GLU A 690 -27.78 6.51 -3.68
C GLU A 690 -28.42 7.45 -4.72
N GLU A 691 -27.74 7.68 -5.85
CA GLU A 691 -28.13 8.64 -6.88
C GLU A 691 -29.11 8.09 -7.93
N ALA A 692 -29.59 6.85 -7.75
CA ALA A 692 -30.56 6.29 -8.68
C ALA A 692 -31.87 7.12 -8.69
N ASN A 693 -32.67 7.02 -9.76
CA ASN A 693 -33.95 7.71 -9.84
C ASN A 693 -35.04 7.04 -8.98
N ALA A 694 -36.10 7.76 -8.65
CA ALA A 694 -37.22 7.24 -7.86
C ALA A 694 -38.27 6.46 -8.69
N VAL A 695 -38.07 6.30 -10.01
CA VAL A 695 -39.10 5.74 -10.92
C VAL A 695 -39.53 4.32 -10.52
N LEU A 696 -38.58 3.45 -10.18
CA LEU A 696 -38.89 2.08 -9.76
C LEU A 696 -39.62 2.01 -8.40
N PRO A 697 -39.13 2.62 -7.31
CA PRO A 697 -39.85 2.61 -6.03
C PRO A 697 -41.22 3.32 -6.11
N ASP A 698 -41.33 4.42 -6.84
CA ASP A 698 -42.61 5.11 -7.04
C ASP A 698 -43.62 4.21 -7.77
N SER A 699 -43.15 3.43 -8.74
CA SER A 699 -44.00 2.48 -9.48
C SER A 699 -44.46 1.31 -8.61
N LEU A 700 -43.60 0.77 -7.74
CA LEU A 700 -43.99 -0.27 -6.77
C LEU A 700 -45.00 0.28 -5.75
N THR A 701 -44.79 1.51 -5.27
CA THR A 701 -45.73 2.22 -4.39
C THR A 701 -47.10 2.38 -5.05
N ALA A 702 -47.12 2.85 -6.31
CA ALA A 702 -48.36 3.04 -7.07
C ALA A 702 -49.10 1.72 -7.34
N ALA A 703 -48.37 0.61 -7.44
CA ALA A 703 -48.92 -0.74 -7.57
C ALA A 703 -49.35 -1.38 -6.24
N GLY A 704 -49.10 -0.73 -5.10
CA GLY A 704 -49.42 -1.24 -3.77
C GLY A 704 -48.55 -2.41 -3.30
N ILE A 705 -47.32 -2.51 -3.83
CA ILE A 705 -46.35 -3.56 -3.47
C ILE A 705 -45.43 -3.04 -2.35
N ASP A 706 -45.32 -3.83 -1.27
CA ASP A 706 -44.42 -3.50 -0.16
C ASP A 706 -42.96 -3.60 -0.62
N HIS A 707 -42.16 -2.59 -0.30
CA HIS A 707 -40.76 -2.56 -0.70
C HIS A 707 -39.89 -1.76 0.27
N THR A 708 -38.64 -2.17 0.38
CA THR A 708 -37.59 -1.47 1.12
C THR A 708 -36.50 -1.03 0.16
N CYS A 709 -36.17 0.26 0.17
CA CYS A 709 -35.05 0.79 -0.60
C CYS A 709 -33.81 0.89 0.26
N VAL A 710 -32.70 0.31 -0.21
CA VAL A 710 -31.40 0.41 0.45
C VAL A 710 -30.37 0.91 -0.55
N SER A 711 -29.72 2.02 -0.19
CA SER A 711 -28.55 2.52 -0.89
C SER A 711 -27.34 1.69 -0.46
N LEU A 712 -26.74 0.98 -1.41
CA LEU A 712 -25.57 0.14 -1.17
C LEU A 712 -24.25 0.90 -1.33
N TYR A 713 -24.24 1.90 -2.21
CA TYR A 713 -23.05 2.66 -2.54
C TYR A 713 -23.44 4.03 -3.10
N HIS A 714 -22.48 4.95 -3.08
CA HIS A 714 -22.54 6.18 -3.86
C HIS A 714 -21.35 6.26 -4.81
N THR A 715 -21.48 7.07 -5.84
CA THR A 715 -20.44 7.27 -6.86
C THR A 715 -19.57 8.45 -6.47
N VAL A 716 -18.25 8.25 -6.43
CA VAL A 716 -17.28 9.30 -6.13
C VAL A 716 -16.42 9.57 -7.34
N VAL A 717 -16.21 10.85 -7.64
CA VAL A 717 -15.29 11.32 -8.68
C VAL A 717 -13.86 11.26 -8.15
N ASP A 718 -12.94 10.70 -8.93
CA ASP A 718 -11.53 10.62 -8.56
C ASP A 718 -10.75 11.89 -8.93
N GLU A 719 -10.97 12.96 -8.15
CA GLU A 719 -10.37 14.28 -8.38
C GLU A 719 -8.83 14.27 -8.43
N ARG A 720 -8.18 13.25 -7.85
CA ARG A 720 -6.71 13.08 -7.91
C ARG A 720 -6.20 12.97 -9.35
N LYS A 721 -7.06 12.57 -10.29
CA LYS A 721 -6.75 12.34 -11.70
C LYS A 721 -7.09 13.52 -12.61
N ALA A 722 -7.69 14.60 -12.10
CA ALA A 722 -8.17 15.71 -12.92
C ALA A 722 -7.05 16.37 -13.76
N ASP A 723 -5.92 16.70 -13.13
CA ASP A 723 -4.76 17.29 -13.81
C ASP A 723 -4.22 16.41 -14.94
N GLU A 724 -4.23 15.09 -14.77
CA GLU A 724 -3.78 14.15 -15.80
C GLU A 724 -4.82 13.97 -16.90
N LEU A 725 -6.11 13.96 -16.55
CA LEU A 725 -7.19 13.92 -17.52
C LEU A 725 -7.09 15.09 -18.50
N SER A 726 -6.94 16.32 -18.00
CA SER A 726 -6.82 17.52 -18.84
C SER A 726 -5.64 17.45 -19.83
N ARG A 727 -4.58 16.72 -19.49
CA ARG A 727 -3.46 16.47 -20.42
C ARG A 727 -3.80 15.41 -21.46
N LEU A 728 -4.44 14.32 -21.03
CA LEU A 728 -4.72 13.18 -21.88
C LEU A 728 -5.70 13.52 -23.00
N ILE A 729 -6.77 14.28 -22.70
CA ILE A 729 -7.85 14.59 -23.64
C ILE A 729 -7.38 15.31 -24.91
N GLU A 730 -6.25 16.04 -24.86
CA GLU A 730 -5.67 16.72 -26.02
C GLU A 730 -4.89 15.76 -26.95
N THR A 731 -4.63 14.53 -26.50
CA THR A 731 -3.69 13.61 -27.16
C THR A 731 -4.35 12.34 -27.72
N VAL A 732 -5.63 12.14 -27.45
CA VAL A 732 -6.40 10.94 -27.83
C VAL A 732 -7.29 11.17 -29.04
N ASP A 733 -7.59 10.11 -29.79
CA ASP A 733 -8.45 10.16 -30.97
C ASP A 733 -9.92 9.91 -30.60
N TYR A 734 -10.17 9.11 -29.56
CA TYR A 734 -11.52 8.80 -29.07
C TYR A 734 -11.62 8.90 -27.54
N ILE A 735 -12.78 9.31 -27.03
CA ILE A 735 -13.15 9.28 -25.62
C ILE A 735 -14.44 8.48 -25.48
N THR A 736 -14.44 7.48 -24.60
CA THR A 736 -15.59 6.57 -24.44
C THR A 736 -16.37 6.84 -23.16
N PHE A 737 -17.70 6.77 -23.23
CA PHE A 737 -18.60 6.93 -22.09
C PHE A 737 -19.58 5.76 -21.94
N ALA A 738 -19.47 5.06 -20.82
CA ALA A 738 -20.33 3.93 -20.50
C ALA A 738 -21.47 4.24 -19.52
N SER A 739 -21.51 5.45 -18.95
CA SER A 739 -22.56 5.85 -18.00
C SER A 739 -22.72 7.37 -17.95
N SER A 740 -23.90 7.82 -17.53
CA SER A 740 -24.17 9.23 -17.22
C SER A 740 -23.25 9.78 -16.14
N SER A 741 -22.86 8.98 -15.14
CA SER A 741 -21.93 9.40 -14.09
C SER A 741 -20.51 9.64 -14.62
N ALA A 742 -20.05 8.82 -15.57
CA ALA A 742 -18.76 9.00 -16.22
C ALA A 742 -18.70 10.30 -17.04
N VAL A 743 -19.78 10.61 -17.77
CA VAL A 743 -19.93 11.88 -18.51
C VAL A 743 -19.79 13.08 -17.58
N ARG A 744 -20.56 13.10 -16.48
CA ARG A 744 -20.53 14.22 -15.53
C ARG A 744 -19.16 14.38 -14.86
N ALA A 745 -18.55 13.28 -14.45
CA ALA A 745 -17.20 13.27 -13.89
C ALA A 745 -16.17 13.80 -14.90
N PHE A 746 -16.27 13.38 -16.16
CA PHE A 746 -15.41 13.88 -17.23
C PHE A 746 -15.55 15.40 -17.39
N VAL A 747 -16.77 15.91 -17.53
CA VAL A 747 -17.01 17.35 -17.71
C VAL A 747 -16.56 18.16 -16.49
N SER A 748 -16.77 17.65 -15.28
CA SER A 748 -16.33 18.35 -14.07
C SER A 748 -14.80 18.38 -13.92
N MET A 749 -14.10 17.33 -14.37
CA MET A 749 -12.65 17.18 -14.22
C MET A 749 -11.83 17.76 -15.38
N ALA A 750 -12.32 17.66 -16.62
CA ALA A 750 -11.54 17.94 -17.83
C ALA A 750 -11.10 19.40 -17.97
N GLY A 751 -11.80 20.34 -17.33
CA GLY A 751 -11.50 21.78 -17.43
C GLY A 751 -11.94 22.35 -18.77
N SER A 752 -10.99 22.89 -19.56
CA SER A 752 -11.29 23.44 -20.89
C SER A 752 -11.32 22.35 -21.96
N LEU A 753 -12.35 22.36 -22.80
CA LEU A 753 -12.52 21.43 -23.93
C LEU A 753 -12.18 22.05 -25.29
N GLU A 754 -11.69 23.30 -25.32
CA GLU A 754 -11.45 24.05 -26.57
C GLU A 754 -10.42 23.39 -27.52
N ASN A 755 -9.44 22.67 -26.96
CA ASN A 755 -8.38 22.00 -27.72
C ASN A 755 -8.66 20.51 -27.97
N VAL A 756 -9.81 19.99 -27.55
CA VAL A 756 -10.11 18.56 -27.65
C VAL A 756 -10.58 18.26 -29.08
N SER A 757 -9.76 17.52 -29.82
CA SER A 757 -10.08 17.04 -31.18
C SER A 757 -10.65 15.62 -31.20
N ALA A 758 -10.68 14.96 -30.03
CA ALA A 758 -11.14 13.59 -29.89
C ALA A 758 -12.65 13.45 -30.17
N LYS A 759 -13.03 12.33 -30.78
CA LYS A 759 -14.43 11.95 -30.98
C LYS A 759 -15.01 11.31 -29.73
N TYR A 760 -16.25 11.63 -29.41
CA TYR A 760 -16.96 11.11 -28.25
C TYR A 760 -17.86 9.93 -28.62
N ILE A 761 -17.64 8.79 -27.98
CA ILE A 761 -18.37 7.54 -28.24
C ILE A 761 -19.15 7.14 -26.99
N SER A 762 -20.46 6.94 -27.11
CA SER A 762 -21.30 6.53 -25.99
C SER A 762 -21.78 5.08 -26.12
N ILE A 763 -22.01 4.42 -24.99
CA ILE A 763 -22.55 3.05 -24.93
C ILE A 763 -24.03 2.97 -25.34
N GLY A 764 -24.77 4.07 -25.30
CA GLY A 764 -26.21 4.03 -25.55
C GLY A 764 -26.95 5.36 -25.33
N PRO A 765 -28.24 5.43 -25.69
CA PRO A 765 -28.99 6.68 -25.83
C PRO A 765 -29.14 7.49 -24.53
N VAL A 766 -29.18 6.84 -23.36
CA VAL A 766 -29.29 7.55 -22.07
C VAL A 766 -28.00 8.31 -21.76
N THR A 767 -26.85 7.68 -22.00
CA THR A 767 -25.54 8.30 -21.84
C THR A 767 -25.35 9.42 -22.87
N THR A 768 -25.78 9.21 -24.13
CA THR A 768 -25.78 10.25 -25.18
C THR A 768 -26.56 11.49 -24.75
N LYS A 769 -27.81 11.33 -24.29
CA LYS A 769 -28.62 12.45 -23.81
C LYS A 769 -27.98 13.19 -22.62
N THR A 770 -27.25 12.47 -21.77
CA THR A 770 -26.52 13.09 -20.66
C THR A 770 -25.36 13.92 -21.19
N ALA A 771 -24.55 13.38 -22.10
CA ALA A 771 -23.44 14.08 -22.72
C ALA A 771 -23.89 15.37 -23.43
N GLU A 772 -24.96 15.30 -24.21
CA GLU A 772 -25.55 16.47 -24.88
C GLU A 772 -26.05 17.53 -23.88
N ALA A 773 -26.67 17.09 -22.77
CA ALA A 773 -27.13 18.01 -21.72
C ALA A 773 -25.98 18.71 -20.98
N GLU A 774 -24.82 18.05 -20.87
CA GLU A 774 -23.58 18.62 -20.31
C GLU A 774 -22.76 19.39 -21.36
N GLY A 775 -23.27 19.55 -22.59
CA GLY A 775 -22.64 20.37 -23.64
C GLY A 775 -21.63 19.63 -24.53
N LEU A 776 -21.55 18.30 -24.45
CA LEU A 776 -20.72 17.47 -25.34
C LEU A 776 -21.49 17.06 -26.59
N HIS A 777 -20.81 17.03 -27.74
CA HIS A 777 -21.34 16.44 -28.96
C HIS A 777 -20.90 14.98 -29.06
N VAL A 778 -21.83 14.03 -29.09
CA VAL A 778 -21.50 12.60 -29.24
C VAL A 778 -21.48 12.22 -30.72
N ASP A 779 -20.30 11.88 -31.22
CA ASP A 779 -20.08 11.51 -32.64
C ASP A 779 -20.75 10.18 -33.00
N ARG A 780 -20.71 9.19 -32.11
CA ARG A 780 -21.37 7.89 -32.33
C ARG A 780 -21.91 7.28 -31.04
N THR A 781 -23.08 6.66 -31.14
CA THR A 781 -23.69 5.86 -30.08
C THR A 781 -23.67 4.39 -30.50
N ALA A 782 -23.22 3.49 -29.62
CA ALA A 782 -23.19 2.06 -29.88
C ALA A 782 -24.60 1.49 -30.18
N ALA A 783 -24.72 0.66 -31.22
CA ALA A 783 -25.98 0.01 -31.59
C ALA A 783 -26.37 -1.09 -30.58
N VAL A 784 -25.37 -1.79 -30.03
CA VAL A 784 -25.52 -2.77 -28.96
C VAL A 784 -24.94 -2.17 -27.68
N TYR A 785 -25.74 -2.06 -26.62
CA TYR A 785 -25.37 -1.30 -25.41
C TYR A 785 -24.42 -2.06 -24.48
N THR A 786 -23.25 -2.43 -25.01
CA THR A 786 -22.23 -3.24 -24.34
C THR A 786 -20.83 -2.66 -24.58
N ALA A 787 -19.82 -3.17 -23.87
CA ALA A 787 -18.43 -2.81 -24.14
C ALA A 787 -18.02 -3.15 -25.59
N GLN A 788 -18.41 -4.31 -26.10
CA GLN A 788 -18.15 -4.70 -27.49
C GLN A 788 -18.80 -3.72 -28.48
N GLY A 789 -20.03 -3.28 -28.22
CA GLY A 789 -20.71 -2.32 -29.10
C GLY A 789 -20.02 -0.95 -29.17
N ILE A 790 -19.26 -0.53 -28.14
CA ILE A 790 -18.41 0.66 -28.22
C ILE A 790 -17.24 0.43 -29.18
N VAL A 791 -16.60 -0.75 -29.11
CA VAL A 791 -15.50 -1.11 -30.02
C VAL A 791 -16.00 -1.14 -31.46
N ASP A 792 -17.14 -1.78 -31.71
CA ASP A 792 -17.75 -1.88 -33.04
C ASP A 792 -18.06 -0.49 -33.60
N ALA A 793 -18.58 0.43 -32.77
CA ALA A 793 -18.84 1.81 -33.15
C ALA A 793 -17.55 2.56 -33.55
N ILE A 794 -16.45 2.38 -32.81
CA ILE A 794 -15.16 2.99 -33.18
C ILE A 794 -14.64 2.39 -34.49
N ILE A 795 -14.73 1.07 -34.67
CA ILE A 795 -14.30 0.41 -35.91
C ILE A 795 -15.10 0.91 -37.13
N GLU A 796 -16.41 1.06 -36.99
CA GLU A 796 -17.25 1.63 -38.05
C GLU A 796 -16.81 3.06 -38.39
N ASP A 797 -16.58 3.89 -37.38
CA ASP A 797 -16.14 5.28 -37.57
C ASP A 797 -14.77 5.37 -38.25
N VAL A 798 -13.80 4.52 -37.87
CA VAL A 798 -12.49 4.43 -38.53
C VAL A 798 -12.61 3.96 -39.98
N ARG A 799 -13.57 3.09 -40.31
CA ARG A 799 -13.77 2.61 -41.70
C ARG A 799 -14.44 3.62 -42.61
N GLU A 800 -15.19 4.56 -42.05
CA GLU A 800 -15.91 5.60 -42.79
C GLU A 800 -15.00 6.81 -43.14
N ASN A 801 -13.84 6.93 -42.49
CA ASN A 801 -12.83 7.98 -42.70
C ASN A 801 -11.57 7.42 -43.37
#